data_AF-A0A7C3C917-F1
#
_entry.id   AF-A0A7C3C917-F1
#
_cell.length_a   1.000
_cell.length_b   1.000
_cell.length_c   1.000
_cell.angle_alpha   90.00
_cell.angle_beta   90.00
_cell.angle_gamma   90.00
#
_symmetry.space_group_name_H-M   'P 1'
#
loop_
_entity.id
_entity.type
_entity.pdbx_description
1 polymer ?
#
loop_
_entity_poly.entity_id
_entity_poly.type
_entity_poly.pdbx_seq_one_letter_code
_entity_poly.pdbx_strand_id
1 'polypeptide(L)'
;PHGDQAVYDAMVRMAQDWNLRYPLVDGQGNFGSIDGDPPAAYRYTEARLSPIALELLKDIDKNTVDFKPNFDGTAEEPEVLPAGFPNLLANGASGIAVGMATSLPPHNLGELIDGLVKMIDRPEISLDEVLAVLPGPDFPTGGRLHKGGIKEAYAKGRGSLKLRAKVHVEEKKNRVALVVTEIPYQVNKASLITQIAALVRAKKVEEIAALRDESDRRGMRIVIELKRGANPEVVLNRLYKHTQLQTSFTVNLLAIVEGEPKVLSLLELMRHYLDHRREVVTRRTAFELKKAEERAHVLEGLLVALDHIDEVIALIRASKDPAEAKRGLVERFGLTEVQAQAILDMRLQRLTGLERERLLAEYRELQEKIAFLRAILEDEGRLWGVIKDELLEIKQKYADPRRTVITTFAEGFSPEDLIEDEPMVITMTAAGYVKRTPLEAYRAQGRGGVGVQAGRTKGEDEATRVFVAQMHDQLLFFTNQGRVFGLKVFELPEASRAARGTHVRQLLALGEGEEVATLLAVRDLKAPGDLVFATRRGVVKRTPLLEYQNLTSSGLIAIHLQPGDDLIAVATAAPGDDVVLATRQGKTIRFALAEVRATGRASQGVRGIRLKEGDAVVSLAVIPAGWEGYLLAVGSRGYGKRTPVGEYPRQGRGGQGVIGFKTGKKVGELVAMLPTDGDEDLLVLSKRGQAIRIPVAEIRVSSRATAGVKLMNLAEGDEVASAFVVEREG
;
A
#
# COMPACT_ATOMS: atom_id res chain seq x y z
N PRO A 1 -21.21 40.03 0.03
CA PRO A 1 -20.36 41.21 -0.23
C PRO A 1 -18.85 40.87 -0.23
N HIS A 2 -18.41 40.06 -1.20
CA HIS A 2 -17.01 39.68 -1.41
C HIS A 2 -16.66 39.78 -2.90
N GLY A 3 -15.38 39.63 -3.26
CA GLY A 3 -14.92 39.70 -4.65
C GLY A 3 -15.55 38.63 -5.55
N ASP A 4 -15.81 39.03 -6.80
CA ASP A 4 -16.37 38.19 -7.87
C ASP A 4 -15.54 36.94 -8.17
N GLN A 5 -14.21 37.06 -8.12
CA GLN A 5 -13.29 35.95 -8.38
C GLN A 5 -13.51 34.76 -7.44
N ALA A 6 -13.74 35.00 -6.14
CA ALA A 6 -13.94 33.93 -5.16
C ALA A 6 -15.25 33.15 -5.43
N VAL A 7 -16.30 33.85 -5.88
CA VAL A 7 -17.57 33.24 -6.28
C VAL A 7 -17.38 32.40 -7.55
N TYR A 8 -16.66 32.94 -8.53
CA TYR A 8 -16.39 32.23 -9.78
C TYR A 8 -15.56 30.97 -9.55
N ASP A 9 -14.48 31.04 -8.77
CA ASP A 9 -13.63 29.88 -8.46
C ASP A 9 -14.41 28.78 -7.72
N ALA A 10 -15.30 29.16 -6.80
CA ALA A 10 -16.17 28.21 -6.12
C ALA A 10 -17.16 27.54 -7.09
N MET A 11 -17.79 28.31 -7.99
CA MET A 11 -18.68 27.78 -9.02
C MET A 11 -17.94 26.84 -9.98
N VAL A 12 -16.74 27.22 -10.43
CA VAL A 12 -15.90 26.39 -11.29
C VAL A 12 -15.57 25.07 -10.60
N ARG A 13 -15.13 25.12 -9.33
CA ARG A 13 -14.83 23.92 -8.55
C ARG A 13 -16.04 23.00 -8.42
N MET A 14 -17.25 23.56 -8.31
CA MET A 14 -18.48 22.77 -8.20
C MET A 14 -18.89 22.03 -9.49
N ALA A 15 -18.30 22.41 -10.63
CA ALA A 15 -18.52 21.77 -11.92
C ALA A 15 -17.44 20.75 -12.31
N GLN A 16 -16.33 20.68 -11.57
CA GLN A 16 -15.20 19.80 -11.87
C GLN A 16 -15.38 18.41 -11.26
N ASP A 17 -15.54 17.39 -12.10
CA ASP A 17 -15.81 16.00 -11.73
C ASP A 17 -14.63 15.26 -11.09
N TRP A 18 -13.41 15.79 -11.18
CA TRP A 18 -12.24 15.32 -10.42
C TRP A 18 -12.12 15.95 -9.02
N ASN A 19 -12.90 17.00 -8.73
CA ASN A 19 -12.86 17.76 -7.46
C ASN A 19 -14.08 17.51 -6.56
N LEU A 20 -15.21 17.13 -7.14
CA LEU A 20 -16.41 16.70 -6.42
C LEU A 20 -16.84 15.32 -6.91
N ARG A 21 -17.26 14.46 -5.98
CA ARG A 21 -17.74 13.12 -6.30
C ARG A 21 -19.09 13.15 -7.04
N TYR A 22 -19.91 14.14 -6.69
CA TYR A 22 -21.20 14.47 -7.29
C TYR A 22 -21.22 15.99 -7.58
N PRO A 23 -20.83 16.45 -8.78
CA PRO A 23 -20.82 17.86 -9.15
C PRO A 23 -22.19 18.51 -8.93
N LEU A 24 -22.19 19.72 -8.36
CA LEU A 24 -23.42 20.47 -8.06
C LEU A 24 -23.79 21.42 -9.20
N VAL A 25 -22.82 21.79 -10.02
CA VAL A 25 -23.00 22.66 -11.19
C VAL A 25 -22.72 21.86 -12.45
N ASP A 26 -23.58 22.02 -13.45
CA ASP A 26 -23.36 21.55 -14.81
C ASP A 26 -22.82 22.74 -15.63
N GLY A 27 -21.58 22.63 -16.07
CA GLY A 27 -20.83 23.71 -16.73
C GLY A 27 -20.59 23.43 -18.20
N GLN A 28 -20.77 24.44 -19.05
CA GLN A 28 -20.43 24.40 -20.47
C GLN A 28 -19.34 25.41 -20.79
N GLY A 29 -18.25 24.93 -21.40
CA GLY A 29 -17.04 25.71 -21.69
C GLY A 29 -15.79 25.10 -21.05
N ASN A 30 -14.69 25.86 -20.97
CA ASN A 30 -13.48 25.40 -20.32
C ASN A 30 -13.53 25.70 -18.81
N PHE A 31 -13.77 24.66 -18.01
CA PHE A 31 -13.78 24.70 -16.54
C PHE A 31 -12.43 24.26 -15.93
N GLY A 32 -11.36 24.26 -16.69
CA GLY A 32 -10.03 23.80 -16.28
C GLY A 32 -9.83 22.31 -16.53
N SER A 33 -8.70 21.78 -16.03
CA SER A 33 -8.33 20.38 -16.23
C SER A 33 -7.59 19.81 -15.01
N ILE A 34 -7.50 18.48 -14.93
CA ILE A 34 -6.66 17.79 -13.93
C ILE A 34 -5.15 18.04 -14.13
N ASP A 35 -4.77 18.59 -15.30
CA ASP A 35 -3.42 19.09 -15.60
C ASP A 35 -3.11 20.41 -14.90
N GLY A 36 -4.11 21.07 -14.31
CA GLY A 36 -3.97 22.35 -13.62
C GLY A 36 -4.10 23.54 -14.55
N ASP A 37 -4.62 23.35 -15.75
CA ASP A 37 -4.98 24.46 -16.62
C ASP A 37 -6.11 25.26 -15.97
N PRO A 38 -6.01 26.60 -15.94
CA PRO A 38 -7.04 27.43 -15.35
C PRO A 38 -8.33 27.38 -16.19
N PRO A 39 -9.50 27.61 -15.55
CA PRO A 39 -10.74 27.80 -16.29
C PRO A 39 -10.66 29.04 -17.20
N ALA A 40 -11.50 29.08 -18.23
CA ALA A 40 -11.71 30.30 -18.99
C ALA A 40 -12.31 31.40 -18.11
N ALA A 41 -12.24 32.65 -18.56
CA ALA A 41 -12.91 33.77 -17.88
C ALA A 41 -14.45 33.58 -17.88
N TYR A 42 -15.12 34.09 -16.83
CA TYR A 42 -16.56 33.93 -16.60
C TYR A 42 -17.48 34.36 -17.76
N ARG A 43 -16.99 35.20 -18.68
CA ARG A 43 -17.72 35.62 -19.89
C ARG A 43 -17.80 34.56 -20.99
N TYR A 44 -17.05 33.47 -20.87
CA TYR A 44 -16.97 32.39 -21.86
C TYR A 44 -17.51 31.06 -21.34
N THR A 45 -17.98 31.03 -20.09
CA THR A 45 -18.51 29.83 -19.45
C THR A 45 -19.99 30.02 -19.16
N GLU A 46 -20.76 28.98 -19.38
CA GLU A 46 -22.16 28.90 -19.01
C GLU A 46 -22.32 27.85 -17.91
N ALA A 47 -23.25 28.07 -16.99
CA ALA A 47 -23.47 27.19 -15.85
C ALA A 47 -24.95 27.09 -15.51
N ARG A 48 -25.38 25.91 -15.08
CA ARG A 48 -26.69 25.66 -14.49
C ARG A 48 -26.57 24.69 -13.33
N LEU A 49 -27.63 24.58 -12.52
CA LEU A 49 -27.67 23.56 -11.47
C LEU A 49 -27.69 22.16 -12.09
N SER A 50 -26.89 21.27 -11.53
CA SER A 50 -26.99 19.84 -11.85
C SER A 50 -28.32 19.28 -11.32
N PRO A 51 -28.83 18.16 -11.88
CA PRO A 51 -30.06 17.53 -11.39
C PRO A 51 -29.99 17.19 -9.89
N ILE A 52 -28.86 16.68 -9.39
CA ILE A 52 -28.70 16.35 -7.96
C ILE A 52 -28.66 17.59 -7.07
N ALA A 53 -28.17 18.74 -7.56
CA ALA A 53 -28.18 19.98 -6.77
C ALA A 53 -29.60 20.50 -6.49
N LEU A 54 -30.58 20.20 -7.36
CA LEU A 54 -31.98 20.55 -7.12
C LEU A 54 -32.54 19.85 -5.87
N GLU A 55 -32.03 18.65 -5.55
CA GLU A 55 -32.43 17.93 -4.33
C GLU A 55 -31.97 18.65 -3.05
N LEU A 56 -30.94 19.52 -3.12
CA LEU A 56 -30.55 20.36 -1.98
C LEU A 56 -31.55 21.48 -1.71
N LEU A 57 -32.24 21.96 -2.74
CA LEU A 57 -33.17 23.09 -2.71
C LEU A 57 -34.65 22.65 -2.66
N LYS A 58 -34.91 21.34 -2.74
CA LYS A 58 -36.25 20.77 -2.77
C LYS A 58 -37.05 21.21 -1.53
N ASP A 59 -38.27 21.68 -1.76
CA ASP A 59 -39.25 22.14 -0.75
C ASP A 59 -38.85 23.42 0.01
N ILE A 60 -37.85 24.18 -0.44
CA ILE A 60 -37.38 25.39 0.24
C ILE A 60 -38.47 26.48 0.39
N ASP A 61 -39.46 26.48 -0.50
CA ASP A 61 -40.61 27.40 -0.53
C ASP A 61 -41.73 27.02 0.46
N LYS A 62 -41.60 25.88 1.15
CA LYS A 62 -42.63 25.34 2.08
C LYS A 62 -42.30 25.60 3.55
N ASN A 63 -41.61 26.70 3.85
CA ASN A 63 -41.20 27.07 5.21
C ASN A 63 -40.44 25.94 5.93
N THR A 64 -39.56 25.26 5.21
CA THR A 64 -38.78 24.12 5.73
C THR A 64 -37.51 24.51 6.47
N VAL A 65 -37.04 25.75 6.25
CA VAL A 65 -35.81 26.30 6.81
C VAL A 65 -36.03 27.76 7.16
N ASP A 66 -35.21 28.28 8.05
CA ASP A 66 -35.26 29.69 8.42
C ASP A 66 -34.52 30.57 7.40
N PHE A 67 -35.06 31.76 7.20
CA PHE A 67 -34.52 32.78 6.33
C PHE A 67 -34.09 33.97 7.18
N LYS A 68 -32.98 34.58 6.80
CA LYS A 68 -32.47 35.81 7.40
C LYS A 68 -32.30 36.89 6.34
N PRO A 69 -32.35 38.18 6.72
CA PRO A 69 -32.03 39.26 5.81
C PRO A 69 -30.60 39.11 5.27
N ASN A 70 -30.42 39.42 3.99
CA ASN A 70 -29.11 39.53 3.37
C ASN A 70 -28.34 40.76 3.93
N PHE A 71 -27.10 40.95 3.48
CA PHE A 71 -26.19 41.96 4.05
C PHE A 71 -26.71 43.42 3.99
N ASP A 72 -27.61 43.77 3.07
CA ASP A 72 -28.20 45.10 2.91
C ASP A 72 -29.70 45.17 3.26
N GLY A 73 -30.29 44.05 3.71
CA GLY A 73 -31.69 43.96 4.12
C GLY A 73 -32.72 44.06 2.99
N THR A 74 -32.30 43.98 1.72
CA THR A 74 -33.21 44.07 0.57
C THR A 74 -33.81 42.73 0.14
N ALA A 75 -33.19 41.62 0.53
CA ALA A 75 -33.62 40.27 0.23
C ALA A 75 -33.41 39.35 1.44
N GLU A 76 -33.99 38.15 1.38
CA GLU A 76 -33.77 37.11 2.38
C GLU A 76 -32.92 35.97 1.79
N GLU A 77 -32.10 35.33 2.63
CA GLU A 77 -31.31 34.15 2.30
C GLU A 77 -31.54 33.04 3.34
N PRO A 78 -31.55 31.76 2.92
CA PRO A 78 -31.73 30.65 3.84
C PRO A 78 -30.49 30.45 4.72
N GLU A 79 -30.67 30.19 6.02
CA GLU A 79 -29.55 29.89 6.93
C GLU A 79 -28.94 28.50 6.66
N VAL A 80 -29.78 27.56 6.25
CA VAL A 80 -29.42 26.18 5.89
C VAL A 80 -30.30 25.73 4.72
N LEU A 81 -29.85 24.74 3.94
CA LEU A 81 -30.66 24.18 2.86
C LEU A 81 -31.46 22.96 3.33
N PRO A 82 -32.64 22.67 2.74
CA PRO A 82 -33.41 21.46 3.02
C PRO A 82 -32.60 20.16 2.87
N ALA A 83 -31.63 20.13 1.95
CA ALA A 83 -30.63 19.07 1.80
C ALA A 83 -31.21 17.65 1.67
N GLY A 84 -31.95 17.37 0.58
CA GLY A 84 -32.54 16.05 0.31
C GLY A 84 -31.56 14.88 0.24
N PHE A 85 -30.24 15.14 0.18
CA PHE A 85 -29.19 14.12 0.31
C PHE A 85 -28.03 14.63 1.20
N PRO A 86 -27.23 13.73 1.80
CA PRO A 86 -26.15 14.07 2.75
C PRO A 86 -24.89 14.62 2.06
N ASN A 87 -24.96 15.83 1.49
CA ASN A 87 -23.89 16.42 0.67
C ASN A 87 -22.52 16.51 1.37
N LEU A 88 -22.48 16.85 2.67
CA LEU A 88 -21.24 16.96 3.43
C LEU A 88 -20.42 15.65 3.41
N LEU A 89 -21.09 14.51 3.49
CA LEU A 89 -20.46 13.18 3.43
C LEU A 89 -20.26 12.72 1.99
N ALA A 90 -21.24 12.94 1.11
CA ALA A 90 -21.16 12.51 -0.29
C ALA A 90 -20.00 13.20 -1.05
N ASN A 91 -19.84 14.51 -0.87
CA ASN A 91 -18.84 15.31 -1.58
C ASN A 91 -17.60 15.64 -0.74
N GLY A 92 -17.68 15.51 0.58
CA GLY A 92 -16.61 15.92 1.47
C GLY A 92 -16.47 17.44 1.56
N ALA A 93 -15.47 17.89 2.32
CA ALA A 93 -15.14 19.29 2.49
C ALA A 93 -13.68 19.43 2.89
N SER A 94 -13.03 20.51 2.45
CA SER A 94 -11.68 20.85 2.85
C SER A 94 -11.61 22.34 3.10
N GLY A 95 -11.01 22.76 4.21
CA GLY A 95 -10.95 24.16 4.58
C GLY A 95 -10.00 24.42 5.74
N ILE A 96 -9.47 25.64 5.81
CA ILE A 96 -8.61 26.11 6.90
C ILE A 96 -9.25 27.38 7.45
N ALA A 97 -9.49 27.38 8.76
CA ALA A 97 -9.98 28.52 9.52
C ALA A 97 -8.88 29.01 10.49
N VAL A 98 -9.18 30.00 11.33
CA VAL A 98 -8.23 30.48 12.34
C VAL A 98 -8.03 29.42 13.42
N GLY A 99 -6.85 28.79 13.44
CA GLY A 99 -6.48 27.75 14.42
C GLY A 99 -7.13 26.38 14.19
N MET A 100 -7.87 26.18 13.11
CA MET A 100 -8.61 24.95 12.82
C MET A 100 -8.51 24.59 11.34
N ALA A 101 -8.65 23.31 11.02
CA ALA A 101 -8.74 22.83 9.65
C ALA A 101 -9.79 21.71 9.57
N THR A 102 -10.40 21.52 8.41
CA THR A 102 -11.33 20.44 8.13
C THR A 102 -10.91 19.70 6.87
N SER A 103 -11.07 18.39 6.85
CA SER A 103 -10.72 17.52 5.73
C SER A 103 -11.59 16.25 5.78
N LEU A 104 -12.74 16.32 5.14
CA LEU A 104 -13.71 15.24 5.00
C LEU A 104 -13.54 14.61 3.61
N PRO A 105 -13.31 13.29 3.53
CA PRO A 105 -13.26 12.62 2.25
C PRO A 105 -14.67 12.42 1.67
N PRO A 106 -14.82 12.37 0.33
CA PRO A 106 -16.09 12.01 -0.32
C PRO A 106 -16.43 10.52 -0.14
N HIS A 107 -17.72 10.19 -0.29
CA HIS A 107 -18.24 8.83 -0.14
C HIS A 107 -19.19 8.49 -1.29
N ASN A 108 -19.36 7.19 -1.54
CA ASN A 108 -20.36 6.73 -2.49
C ASN A 108 -21.77 6.98 -1.93
N LEU A 109 -22.62 7.65 -2.71
CA LEU A 109 -23.96 8.06 -2.29
C LEU A 109 -24.88 6.87 -2.01
N GLY A 110 -24.80 5.80 -2.82
CA GLY A 110 -25.66 4.63 -2.64
C GLY A 110 -25.35 3.90 -1.34
N GLU A 111 -24.06 3.70 -1.05
CA GLU A 111 -23.57 3.08 0.18
C GLU A 111 -23.84 3.93 1.42
N LEU A 112 -23.70 5.25 1.29
CA LEU A 112 -24.01 6.20 2.35
C LEU A 112 -25.51 6.17 2.69
N ILE A 113 -26.37 6.14 1.68
CA ILE A 113 -27.82 5.98 1.88
C ILE A 113 -28.14 4.63 2.53
N ASP A 114 -27.49 3.54 2.13
CA ASP A 114 -27.66 2.24 2.79
C ASP A 114 -27.28 2.29 4.27
N GLY A 115 -26.21 3.01 4.62
CA GLY A 115 -25.82 3.26 6.00
C GLY A 115 -26.88 4.08 6.77
N LEU A 116 -27.40 5.15 6.17
CA LEU A 116 -28.43 6.00 6.77
C LEU A 116 -29.75 5.25 6.99
N VAL A 117 -30.20 4.48 6.00
CA VAL A 117 -31.41 3.66 6.09
C VAL A 117 -31.29 2.64 7.22
N LYS A 118 -30.13 1.97 7.35
CA LYS A 118 -29.89 1.06 8.48
C LYS A 118 -29.90 1.77 9.84
N MET A 119 -29.40 3.01 9.89
CA MET A 119 -29.43 3.82 11.11
C MET A 119 -30.87 4.26 11.47
N ILE A 120 -31.73 4.50 10.48
CA ILE A 120 -33.17 4.73 10.72
C ILE A 120 -33.81 3.46 11.29
N ASP A 121 -33.54 2.30 10.68
CA ASP A 121 -34.13 1.02 11.12
C ASP A 121 -33.62 0.59 12.51
N ARG A 122 -32.40 0.98 12.88
CA ARG A 122 -31.81 0.71 14.20
C ARG A 122 -30.91 1.87 14.66
N PRO A 123 -31.43 2.80 15.49
CA PRO A 123 -30.72 4.02 15.90
C PRO A 123 -29.36 3.76 16.58
N GLU A 124 -29.26 2.72 17.39
CA GLU A 124 -28.04 2.28 18.09
C GLU A 124 -27.11 1.39 17.22
N ILE A 125 -27.03 1.67 15.92
CA ILE A 125 -26.16 0.93 15.01
C ILE A 125 -24.67 1.12 15.31
N SER A 126 -23.91 0.03 15.34
CA SER A 126 -22.46 0.11 15.53
C SER A 126 -21.73 0.56 14.27
N LEU A 127 -20.54 1.14 14.43
CA LEU A 127 -19.71 1.56 13.31
C LEU A 127 -19.37 0.37 12.40
N ASP A 128 -19.12 -0.83 12.95
CA ASP A 128 -18.78 -2.01 12.15
C ASP A 128 -19.92 -2.43 11.20
N GLU A 129 -21.17 -2.26 11.62
CA GLU A 129 -22.34 -2.60 10.81
C GLU A 129 -22.62 -1.56 9.73
N VAL A 130 -22.32 -0.28 9.99
CA VAL A 130 -22.29 0.76 8.95
C VAL A 130 -21.17 0.48 7.95
N LEU A 131 -19.97 0.14 8.40
CA LEU A 131 -18.83 -0.13 7.52
C LEU A 131 -19.02 -1.40 6.65
N ALA A 132 -19.94 -2.28 7.01
CA ALA A 132 -20.32 -3.41 6.16
C ALA A 132 -21.01 -2.97 4.86
N VAL A 133 -21.69 -1.82 4.85
CA VAL A 133 -22.36 -1.25 3.65
C VAL A 133 -21.68 0.00 3.12
N LEU A 134 -20.98 0.75 3.98
CA LEU A 134 -20.11 1.87 3.64
C LEU A 134 -18.64 1.56 3.98
N PRO A 135 -17.96 0.70 3.20
CA PRO A 135 -16.58 0.28 3.50
C PRO A 135 -15.53 1.39 3.68
N GLY A 136 -15.75 2.57 3.13
CA GLY A 136 -14.82 3.70 3.23
C GLY A 136 -15.11 4.81 2.23
N PRO A 137 -14.17 5.77 2.09
CA PRO A 137 -14.26 6.84 1.10
C PRO A 137 -14.32 6.35 -0.35
N ASP A 138 -14.93 7.16 -1.20
CA ASP A 138 -14.96 6.96 -2.65
C ASP A 138 -14.54 8.27 -3.35
N PHE A 139 -13.30 8.31 -3.82
CA PHE A 139 -12.72 9.50 -4.42
C PHE A 139 -13.12 9.64 -5.90
N PRO A 140 -13.38 10.86 -6.38
CA PRO A 140 -13.77 11.09 -7.78
C PRO A 140 -12.74 10.57 -8.79
N THR A 141 -11.45 10.61 -8.44
CA THR A 141 -10.34 10.14 -9.29
C THR A 141 -10.06 8.64 -9.19
N GLY A 142 -10.82 7.90 -8.35
CA GLY A 142 -10.61 6.47 -8.13
C GLY A 142 -9.40 6.16 -7.25
N GLY A 143 -8.48 5.33 -7.77
CA GLY A 143 -7.27 4.90 -7.09
C GLY A 143 -7.45 3.71 -6.15
N ARG A 144 -6.38 3.33 -5.47
CA ARG A 144 -6.34 2.26 -4.47
C ARG A 144 -6.20 2.85 -3.07
N LEU A 145 -7.17 2.59 -2.21
CA LEU A 145 -7.17 3.02 -0.81
C LEU A 145 -6.70 1.88 0.09
N HIS A 146 -5.80 2.17 1.04
CA HIS A 146 -5.40 1.21 2.06
C HIS A 146 -6.55 0.97 3.07
N LYS A 147 -6.83 -0.30 3.39
CA LYS A 147 -7.88 -0.66 4.36
C LYS A 147 -7.56 -0.19 5.79
N GLY A 148 -6.28 -0.16 6.16
CA GLY A 148 -5.82 0.32 7.47
C GLY A 148 -6.15 1.80 7.70
N GLY A 149 -6.48 2.16 8.94
CA GLY A 149 -6.78 3.53 9.35
C GLY A 149 -8.22 4.01 9.15
N ILE A 150 -9.00 3.39 8.24
CA ILE A 150 -10.39 3.81 7.95
C ILE A 150 -11.29 3.78 9.20
N LYS A 151 -11.34 2.64 9.88
CA LYS A 151 -12.19 2.46 11.07
C LYS A 151 -11.81 3.44 12.19
N GLU A 152 -10.51 3.61 12.44
CA GLU A 152 -10.04 4.54 13.47
C GLU A 152 -10.36 6.00 13.12
N ALA A 153 -10.17 6.39 11.86
CA ALA A 153 -10.49 7.72 11.37
C ALA A 153 -11.98 8.05 11.56
N TYR A 154 -12.88 7.12 11.25
CA TYR A 154 -14.31 7.32 11.43
C TYR A 154 -14.78 7.23 12.88
N ALA A 155 -14.13 6.42 13.73
CA ALA A 155 -14.46 6.35 15.14
C ALA A 155 -14.07 7.61 15.91
N LYS A 156 -12.90 8.19 15.59
CA LYS A 156 -12.34 9.35 16.31
C LYS A 156 -12.57 10.69 15.61
N GLY A 157 -13.05 10.68 14.37
CA GLY A 157 -13.11 11.86 13.50
C GLY A 157 -11.74 12.33 12.99
N ARG A 158 -10.64 11.63 13.30
CA ARG A 158 -9.27 12.00 12.91
C ARG A 158 -8.46 10.79 12.51
N GLY A 159 -7.70 10.89 11.43
CA GLY A 159 -6.81 9.83 10.98
C GLY A 159 -6.07 10.19 9.70
N SER A 160 -5.38 9.20 9.14
CA SER A 160 -4.70 9.33 7.85
C SER A 160 -4.94 8.08 7.02
N LEU A 161 -5.20 8.29 5.73
CA LEU A 161 -5.58 7.25 4.78
C LEU A 161 -4.59 7.24 3.62
N LYS A 162 -3.95 6.10 3.36
CA LYS A 162 -2.99 5.98 2.25
C LYS A 162 -3.69 5.70 0.94
N LEU A 163 -3.38 6.50 -0.07
CA LEU A 163 -3.91 6.39 -1.43
C LEU A 163 -2.78 6.10 -2.41
N ARG A 164 -3.01 5.16 -3.33
CA ARG A 164 -2.12 4.81 -4.43
C ARG A 164 -2.81 5.01 -5.76
N ALA A 165 -2.01 5.41 -6.74
CA ALA A 165 -2.37 5.34 -8.15
C ALA A 165 -2.64 3.89 -8.56
N LYS A 166 -3.56 3.72 -9.52
CA LYS A 166 -3.80 2.42 -10.16
C LYS A 166 -2.84 2.27 -11.32
N VAL A 167 -1.98 1.26 -11.21
CA VAL A 167 -0.93 0.98 -12.18
C VAL A 167 -0.99 -0.48 -12.57
N HIS A 168 -0.85 -0.78 -13.85
CA HIS A 168 -0.65 -2.13 -14.36
C HIS A 168 0.56 -2.19 -15.30
N VAL A 169 1.11 -3.38 -15.48
CA VAL A 169 2.26 -3.63 -16.35
C VAL A 169 1.73 -4.04 -17.73
N GLU A 170 2.24 -3.40 -18.79
CA GLU A 170 1.99 -3.77 -20.18
C GLU A 170 3.29 -4.22 -20.84
N GLU A 171 3.24 -5.31 -21.60
CA GLU A 171 4.37 -5.80 -22.39
C GLU A 171 4.06 -5.72 -23.89
N LYS A 172 4.95 -5.08 -24.66
CA LYS A 172 4.81 -4.95 -26.11
C LYS A 172 6.16 -5.04 -26.80
N LYS A 173 6.33 -6.02 -27.70
CA LYS A 173 7.53 -6.19 -28.57
C LYS A 173 8.86 -6.06 -27.80
N ASN A 174 9.02 -6.80 -26.70
CA ASN A 174 10.19 -6.77 -25.80
C ASN A 174 10.43 -5.45 -25.04
N ARG A 175 9.41 -4.61 -24.88
CA ARG A 175 9.42 -3.47 -23.96
C ARG A 175 8.34 -3.64 -22.91
N VAL A 176 8.71 -3.39 -21.66
CA VAL A 176 7.81 -3.38 -20.51
C VAL A 176 7.50 -1.93 -20.16
N ALA A 177 6.24 -1.62 -19.86
CA ALA A 177 5.82 -0.30 -19.45
C ALA A 177 4.90 -0.37 -18.22
N LEU A 178 5.04 0.59 -17.32
CA LEU A 178 4.07 0.85 -16.26
C LEU A 178 3.03 1.84 -16.81
N VAL A 179 1.76 1.46 -16.75
CA VAL A 179 0.65 2.29 -17.23
C VAL A 179 -0.20 2.74 -16.05
N VAL A 180 -0.22 4.04 -15.81
CA VAL A 180 -1.02 4.68 -14.76
C VAL A 180 -2.36 5.09 -15.35
N THR A 181 -3.46 4.54 -14.82
CA THR A 181 -4.82 4.82 -15.30
C THR A 181 -5.60 5.74 -14.37
N GLU A 182 -5.22 5.81 -13.09
CA GLU A 182 -5.88 6.61 -12.06
C GLU A 182 -4.81 7.14 -11.09
N ILE A 183 -4.91 8.41 -10.70
CA ILE A 183 -4.00 9.06 -9.74
C ILE A 183 -4.70 9.39 -8.42
N PRO A 184 -3.97 9.53 -7.31
CA PRO A 184 -4.58 9.89 -6.03
C PRO A 184 -5.34 11.22 -6.07
N TYR A 185 -6.33 11.35 -5.19
CA TYR A 185 -7.17 12.54 -5.11
C TYR A 185 -6.34 13.81 -4.83
N GLN A 186 -6.71 14.92 -5.48
CA GLN A 186 -6.01 16.22 -5.42
C GLN A 186 -4.54 16.21 -5.88
N VAL A 187 -4.12 15.21 -6.67
CA VAL A 187 -2.81 15.21 -7.34
C VAL A 187 -2.94 15.81 -8.73
N ASN A 188 -2.07 16.78 -9.04
CA ASN A 188 -1.98 17.38 -10.37
C ASN A 188 -1.17 16.48 -11.31
N LYS A 189 -1.74 16.13 -12.48
CA LYS A 189 -1.14 15.17 -13.42
C LYS A 189 0.17 15.69 -14.02
N ALA A 190 0.19 16.94 -14.53
CA ALA A 190 1.39 17.55 -15.10
C ALA A 190 2.56 17.67 -14.09
N SER A 191 2.24 18.00 -12.83
CA SER A 191 3.21 18.08 -11.74
C SER A 191 3.79 16.71 -11.40
N LEU A 192 2.96 15.67 -11.37
CA LEU A 192 3.40 14.29 -11.15
C LEU A 192 4.36 13.83 -12.26
N ILE A 193 4.02 14.08 -13.53
CA ILE A 193 4.88 13.76 -14.69
C ILE A 193 6.22 14.50 -14.58
N THR A 194 6.18 15.78 -14.19
CA THR A 194 7.39 16.60 -13.98
C THR A 194 8.26 16.04 -12.84
N GLN A 195 7.67 15.60 -11.73
CA GLN A 195 8.40 14.97 -10.62
C GLN A 195 9.08 13.66 -11.07
N ILE A 196 8.38 12.81 -11.83
CA ILE A 196 8.95 11.57 -12.37
C ILE A 196 10.15 11.91 -13.28
N ALA A 197 9.99 12.87 -14.19
CA ALA A 197 11.07 13.31 -15.07
C ALA A 197 12.28 13.87 -14.28
N ALA A 198 12.04 14.58 -13.18
CA ALA A 198 13.10 15.08 -12.30
C ALA A 198 13.86 13.94 -11.61
N LEU A 199 13.19 12.86 -11.19
CA LEU A 199 13.85 11.67 -10.62
C LEU A 199 14.77 10.97 -11.62
N VAL A 200 14.35 10.89 -12.89
CA VAL A 200 15.17 10.33 -13.98
C VAL A 200 16.41 11.21 -14.23
N ARG A 201 16.24 12.54 -14.31
CA ARG A 201 17.37 13.48 -14.50
C ARG A 201 18.35 13.45 -13.33
N ALA A 202 17.85 13.32 -12.10
CA ALA A 202 18.64 13.23 -10.88
C ALA A 202 19.29 11.85 -10.66
N LYS A 203 19.17 10.92 -11.62
CA LYS A 203 19.72 9.56 -11.53
C LYS A 203 19.23 8.76 -10.32
N LYS A 204 18.02 9.06 -9.84
CA LYS A 204 17.38 8.30 -8.74
C LYS A 204 16.58 7.10 -9.23
N VAL A 205 16.06 7.18 -10.46
CA VAL A 205 15.35 6.09 -11.15
C VAL A 205 15.86 6.07 -12.59
N GLU A 206 16.98 5.41 -12.82
CA GLU A 206 17.63 5.36 -14.14
C GLU A 206 16.97 4.34 -15.07
N GLU A 207 16.12 3.46 -14.56
CA GLU A 207 15.48 2.37 -15.28
C GLU A 207 14.39 2.84 -16.25
N ILE A 208 13.94 4.09 -16.16
CA ILE A 208 12.92 4.66 -17.04
C ILE A 208 13.58 5.11 -18.35
N ALA A 209 13.10 4.58 -19.47
CA ALA A 209 13.55 4.92 -20.81
C ALA A 209 12.81 6.12 -21.40
N ALA A 210 11.49 6.19 -21.21
CA ALA A 210 10.65 7.27 -21.70
C ALA A 210 9.40 7.44 -20.84
N LEU A 211 8.86 8.66 -20.84
CA LEU A 211 7.61 9.03 -20.17
C LEU A 211 6.70 9.70 -21.19
N ARG A 212 5.47 9.21 -21.35
CA ARG A 212 4.46 9.76 -22.26
C ARG A 212 3.12 9.91 -21.57
N ASP A 213 2.41 10.99 -21.89
CA ASP A 213 1.00 11.12 -21.55
C ASP A 213 0.18 10.77 -22.80
N GLU A 214 -0.53 9.65 -22.74
CA GLU A 214 -1.42 9.15 -23.79
C GLU A 214 -2.90 9.28 -23.34
N SER A 215 -3.18 10.19 -22.39
CA SER A 215 -4.53 10.48 -21.93
C SER A 215 -5.38 11.10 -23.06
N ASP A 216 -6.62 10.65 -23.17
CA ASP A 216 -7.59 11.14 -24.15
C ASP A 216 -8.96 11.39 -23.50
N ARG A 217 -9.99 11.66 -24.32
CA ARG A 217 -11.37 11.85 -23.82
C ARG A 217 -11.99 10.59 -23.21
N ARG A 218 -11.39 9.42 -23.39
CA ARG A 218 -11.87 8.12 -22.87
C ARG A 218 -11.25 7.77 -21.52
N GLY A 219 -10.15 8.40 -21.15
CA GLY A 219 -9.57 8.25 -19.81
C GLY A 219 -8.11 8.68 -19.71
N MET A 220 -7.62 8.69 -18.47
CA MET A 220 -6.22 8.96 -18.16
C MET A 220 -5.34 7.77 -18.51
N ARG A 221 -4.21 8.02 -19.18
CA ARG A 221 -3.22 6.99 -19.48
C ARG A 221 -1.80 7.55 -19.55
N ILE A 222 -1.07 7.44 -18.43
CA ILE A 222 0.35 7.83 -18.36
C ILE A 222 1.21 6.60 -18.56
N VAL A 223 2.11 6.63 -19.54
CA VAL A 223 3.00 5.50 -19.90
C VAL A 223 4.42 5.78 -19.46
N ILE A 224 4.96 4.90 -18.63
CA ILE A 224 6.34 4.90 -18.18
C ILE A 224 7.03 3.70 -18.82
N GLU A 225 7.75 3.92 -19.94
CA GLU A 225 8.51 2.86 -20.60
C GLU A 225 9.78 2.57 -19.81
N LEU A 226 10.04 1.29 -19.56
CA LEU A 226 11.21 0.82 -18.85
C LEU A 226 12.33 0.44 -19.83
N LYS A 227 13.58 0.58 -19.39
CA LYS A 227 14.75 0.05 -20.09
C LYS A 227 14.70 -1.49 -20.12
N ARG A 228 15.33 -2.09 -21.12
CA ARG A 228 15.41 -3.55 -21.24
C ARG A 228 16.10 -4.15 -20.00
N GLY A 229 15.47 -5.14 -19.39
CA GLY A 229 15.99 -5.83 -18.20
C GLY A 229 15.60 -5.19 -16.87
N ALA A 230 14.93 -4.03 -16.85
CA ALA A 230 14.49 -3.43 -15.59
C ALA A 230 13.31 -4.19 -14.96
N ASN A 231 13.40 -4.47 -13.67
CA ASN A 231 12.31 -5.06 -12.89
C ASN A 231 11.15 -4.06 -12.66
N PRO A 232 9.94 -4.30 -13.20
CA PRO A 232 8.83 -3.36 -13.11
C PRO A 232 8.36 -3.08 -11.68
N GLU A 233 8.37 -4.09 -10.80
CA GLU A 233 7.93 -3.97 -9.40
C GLU A 233 8.86 -3.07 -8.60
N VAL A 234 10.19 -3.23 -8.77
CA VAL A 234 11.19 -2.39 -8.10
C VAL A 234 11.06 -0.93 -8.52
N VAL A 235 10.89 -0.67 -9.83
CA VAL A 235 10.68 0.69 -10.35
C VAL A 235 9.39 1.28 -9.81
N LEU A 236 8.30 0.51 -9.80
CA LEU A 236 7.02 0.94 -9.27
C LEU A 236 7.11 1.30 -7.77
N ASN A 237 7.78 0.49 -6.96
CA ASN A 237 8.02 0.77 -5.54
C ASN A 237 8.83 2.05 -5.32
N ARG A 238 9.88 2.28 -6.13
CA ARG A 238 10.64 3.54 -6.10
C ARG A 238 9.75 4.74 -6.47
N LEU A 239 8.90 4.61 -7.47
CA LEU A 239 7.97 5.67 -7.86
C LEU A 239 6.95 5.94 -6.76
N TYR A 240 6.35 4.92 -6.13
CA TYR A 240 5.46 5.11 -4.98
C TYR A 240 6.17 5.79 -3.80
N LYS A 241 7.44 5.48 -3.54
CA LYS A 241 8.20 6.09 -2.44
C LYS A 241 8.56 7.56 -2.69
N HIS A 242 8.82 7.93 -3.93
CA HIS A 242 9.44 9.21 -4.27
C HIS A 242 8.56 10.18 -5.06
N THR A 243 7.31 9.80 -5.38
CA THR A 243 6.38 10.63 -6.15
C THR A 243 5.00 10.62 -5.52
N GLN A 244 4.11 11.51 -6.00
CA GLN A 244 2.70 11.55 -5.61
C GLN A 244 1.85 10.42 -6.23
N LEU A 245 2.45 9.37 -6.82
CA LEU A 245 1.72 8.13 -7.10
C LEU A 245 1.23 7.44 -5.83
N GLN A 246 1.84 7.74 -4.67
CA GLN A 246 1.31 7.39 -3.36
C GLN A 246 1.26 8.64 -2.50
N THR A 247 0.11 8.91 -1.88
CA THR A 247 -0.09 10.04 -0.96
C THR A 247 -0.84 9.60 0.28
N SER A 248 -0.87 10.47 1.28
CA SER A 248 -1.70 10.30 2.48
C SER A 248 -2.78 11.37 2.49
N PHE A 249 -4.04 10.98 2.58
CA PHE A 249 -5.17 11.85 2.82
C PHE A 249 -5.38 11.98 4.33
N THR A 250 -5.27 13.19 4.87
CA THR A 250 -5.55 13.45 6.28
C THR A 250 -7.05 13.59 6.48
N VAL A 251 -7.62 12.80 7.39
CA VAL A 251 -9.03 12.88 7.78
C VAL A 251 -9.12 13.75 9.03
N ASN A 252 -9.94 14.79 8.96
CA ASN A 252 -10.38 15.58 10.11
C ASN A 252 -11.84 15.98 9.90
N LEU A 253 -12.75 15.23 10.52
CA LEU A 253 -14.19 15.37 10.43
C LEU A 253 -14.69 16.50 11.34
N LEU A 254 -14.23 17.71 11.04
CA LEU A 254 -14.60 18.92 11.77
C LEU A 254 -15.73 19.64 11.03
N ALA A 255 -16.85 19.87 11.71
CA ALA A 255 -18.01 20.58 11.18
C ALA A 255 -18.56 21.57 12.21
N ILE A 256 -19.42 22.49 11.77
CA ILE A 256 -20.13 23.41 12.65
C ILE A 256 -21.44 22.76 13.09
N VAL A 257 -21.65 22.64 14.39
CA VAL A 257 -22.88 22.14 15.00
C VAL A 257 -23.36 23.20 15.99
N GLU A 258 -24.57 23.73 15.77
CA GLU A 258 -25.15 24.77 16.62
C GLU A 258 -24.25 26.00 16.79
N GLY A 259 -23.54 26.39 15.72
CA GLY A 259 -22.62 27.53 15.70
C GLY A 259 -21.21 27.24 16.23
N GLU A 260 -20.93 26.04 16.74
CA GLU A 260 -19.62 25.67 17.30
C GLU A 260 -18.87 24.63 16.45
N PRO A 261 -17.55 24.77 16.27
CA PRO A 261 -16.74 23.76 15.58
C PRO A 261 -16.54 22.52 16.45
N LYS A 262 -17.02 21.37 15.99
CA LYS A 262 -16.89 20.08 16.69
C LYS A 262 -16.24 19.04 15.77
N VAL A 263 -15.37 18.21 16.36
CA VAL A 263 -14.84 17.01 15.69
C VAL A 263 -15.79 15.87 15.99
N LEU A 264 -16.29 15.24 14.93
CA LEU A 264 -17.36 14.26 14.99
C LEU A 264 -16.87 12.92 14.44
N SER A 265 -17.40 11.84 14.96
CA SER A 265 -17.35 10.52 14.32
C SER A 265 -18.24 10.47 13.09
N LEU A 266 -18.07 9.45 12.26
CA LEU A 266 -18.93 9.22 11.10
C LEU A 266 -20.41 9.04 11.51
N LEU A 267 -20.66 8.30 12.60
CA LEU A 267 -22.02 8.05 13.09
C LEU A 267 -22.70 9.34 13.55
N GLU A 268 -21.98 10.23 14.24
CA GLU A 268 -22.51 11.53 14.66
C GLU A 268 -22.84 12.42 13.47
N LEU A 269 -21.98 12.48 12.44
CA LEU A 269 -22.28 13.21 11.20
C LEU A 269 -23.54 12.69 10.50
N MET A 270 -23.68 11.37 10.39
CA MET A 270 -24.87 10.74 9.83
C MET A 270 -26.12 11.06 10.65
N ARG A 271 -26.00 11.03 11.99
CA ARG A 271 -27.11 11.35 12.88
C ARG A 271 -27.56 12.80 12.75
N HIS A 272 -26.62 13.75 12.75
CA HIS A 272 -26.95 15.17 12.54
C HIS A 272 -27.67 15.42 11.21
N TYR A 273 -27.27 14.72 10.14
CA TYR A 273 -27.99 14.79 8.87
C TYR A 273 -29.44 14.27 8.99
N LEU A 274 -29.66 13.13 9.65
CA LEU A 274 -30.99 12.57 9.85
C LEU A 274 -31.87 13.46 10.73
N ASP A 275 -31.31 14.06 11.77
CA ASP A 275 -32.03 15.00 12.65
C ASP A 275 -32.47 16.26 11.89
N HIS A 276 -31.60 16.80 11.04
CA HIS A 276 -31.96 17.90 10.13
C HIS A 276 -33.09 17.49 9.17
N ARG A 277 -32.99 16.31 8.55
CA ARG A 277 -34.06 15.80 7.67
C ARG A 277 -35.38 15.60 8.40
N ARG A 278 -35.34 15.13 9.65
CA ARG A 278 -36.53 15.00 10.50
C ARG A 278 -37.23 16.35 10.68
N GLU A 279 -36.47 17.39 11.02
CA GLU A 279 -37.02 18.74 11.18
C GLU A 279 -37.62 19.28 9.88
N VAL A 280 -36.87 19.19 8.77
CA VAL A 280 -37.32 19.65 7.45
C VAL A 280 -38.61 18.96 7.02
N VAL A 281 -38.69 17.64 7.16
CA VAL A 281 -39.89 16.86 6.79
C VAL A 281 -41.06 17.18 7.72
N THR A 282 -40.80 17.41 9.02
CA THR A 282 -41.84 17.84 9.97
C THR A 282 -42.43 19.19 9.57
N ARG A 283 -41.58 20.20 9.32
CA ARG A 283 -41.99 21.54 8.90
C ARG A 283 -42.76 21.52 7.58
N ARG A 284 -42.26 20.77 6.59
CA ARG A 284 -42.96 20.57 5.32
C ARG A 284 -44.33 19.96 5.50
N THR A 285 -44.42 18.89 6.29
CA THR A 285 -45.68 18.17 6.54
C THR A 285 -46.69 19.08 7.24
N ALA A 286 -46.25 19.86 8.23
CA ALA A 286 -47.08 20.85 8.92
C ALA A 286 -47.54 21.99 7.99
N PHE A 287 -46.67 22.46 7.09
CA PHE A 287 -47.02 23.47 6.09
C PHE A 287 -48.07 22.95 5.11
N GLU A 288 -47.87 21.75 4.57
CA GLU A 288 -48.82 21.12 3.66
C GLU A 288 -50.15 20.80 4.34
N LEU A 289 -50.12 20.39 5.62
CA LEU A 289 -51.32 20.15 6.42
C LEU A 289 -52.11 21.45 6.59
N LYS A 290 -51.46 22.52 7.03
CA LYS A 290 -52.08 23.83 7.17
C LYS A 290 -52.71 24.31 5.86
N LYS A 291 -52.01 24.14 4.73
CA LYS A 291 -52.54 24.52 3.41
C LYS A 291 -53.73 23.65 2.97
N ALA A 292 -53.68 22.35 3.26
CA ALA A 292 -54.79 21.44 2.97
C ALA A 292 -56.01 21.77 3.83
N GLU A 293 -55.83 22.06 5.13
CA GLU A 293 -56.89 22.47 6.05
C GLU A 293 -57.51 23.82 5.67
N GLU A 294 -56.69 24.82 5.34
CA GLU A 294 -57.15 26.13 4.82
C GLU A 294 -58.03 25.95 3.57
N ARG A 295 -57.61 25.06 2.64
CA ARG A 295 -58.36 24.78 1.42
C ARG A 295 -59.65 24.00 1.69
N ALA A 296 -59.59 22.97 2.53
CA ALA A 296 -60.75 22.16 2.91
C ALA A 296 -61.81 23.01 3.62
N HIS A 297 -61.37 23.94 4.50
CA HIS A 297 -62.24 24.90 5.18
C HIS A 297 -63.01 25.79 4.20
N VAL A 298 -62.34 26.30 3.16
CA VAL A 298 -63.00 27.08 2.10
C VAL A 298 -63.99 26.23 1.31
N LEU A 299 -63.62 25.01 0.94
CA LEU A 299 -64.49 24.10 0.18
C LEU A 299 -65.75 23.72 0.97
N GLU A 300 -65.63 23.48 2.27
CA GLU A 300 -66.77 23.20 3.14
C GLU A 300 -67.80 24.34 3.10
N GLY A 301 -67.34 25.60 3.21
CA GLY A 301 -68.23 26.76 3.10
C GLY A 301 -68.90 26.87 1.72
N LEU A 302 -68.16 26.58 0.64
CA LEU A 302 -68.73 26.57 -0.72
C LEU A 302 -69.78 25.46 -0.89
N LEU A 303 -69.56 24.27 -0.32
CA LEU A 303 -70.50 23.17 -0.37
C LEU A 303 -71.79 23.49 0.40
N VAL A 304 -71.69 24.07 1.61
CA VAL A 304 -72.84 24.57 2.36
C VAL A 304 -73.62 25.62 1.55
N ALA A 305 -72.92 26.54 0.89
CA ALA A 305 -73.57 27.54 0.05
C ALA A 305 -74.27 26.95 -1.17
N LEU A 306 -73.70 25.91 -1.79
CA LEU A 306 -74.31 25.20 -2.92
C LEU A 306 -75.54 24.38 -2.49
N ASP A 307 -75.55 23.85 -1.27
CA ASP A 307 -76.67 23.10 -0.71
C ASP A 307 -77.87 24.02 -0.39
N HIS A 308 -77.61 25.29 -0.06
CA HIS A 308 -78.61 26.31 0.31
C HIS A 308 -78.65 27.51 -0.66
N ILE A 309 -78.42 27.27 -1.96
CA ILE A 309 -78.12 28.34 -2.92
C ILE A 309 -79.21 29.42 -3.04
N ASP A 310 -80.48 29.04 -3.03
CA ASP A 310 -81.59 30.00 -3.14
C ASP A 310 -81.65 30.95 -1.94
N GLU A 311 -81.37 30.43 -0.74
CA GLU A 311 -81.36 31.20 0.51
C GLU A 311 -80.14 32.13 0.57
N VAL A 312 -78.98 31.66 0.10
CA VAL A 312 -77.76 32.46 -0.04
C VAL A 312 -77.97 33.61 -1.03
N ILE A 313 -78.56 33.36 -2.20
CA ILE A 313 -78.86 34.40 -3.21
C ILE A 313 -79.88 35.40 -2.66
N ALA A 314 -80.93 34.93 -1.99
CA ALA A 314 -81.94 35.80 -1.39
C ALA A 314 -81.33 36.74 -0.33
N LEU A 315 -80.44 36.21 0.53
CA LEU A 315 -79.72 36.98 1.52
C LEU A 315 -78.83 38.04 0.86
N ILE A 316 -77.99 37.66 -0.11
CA ILE A 316 -77.08 38.58 -0.79
C ILE A 316 -77.85 39.68 -1.52
N ARG A 317 -78.98 39.37 -2.16
CA ARG A 317 -79.83 40.36 -2.85
C ARG A 317 -80.55 41.32 -1.90
N ALA A 318 -80.81 40.90 -0.66
CA ALA A 318 -81.48 41.71 0.35
C ALA A 318 -80.52 42.63 1.13
N SER A 319 -79.22 42.32 1.15
CA SER A 319 -78.18 43.13 1.78
C SER A 319 -77.89 44.40 0.98
N LYS A 320 -77.58 45.50 1.68
CA LYS A 320 -77.28 46.81 1.07
C LYS A 320 -75.87 46.90 0.52
N ASP A 321 -74.93 46.16 1.11
CA ASP A 321 -73.52 46.15 0.71
C ASP A 321 -72.87 44.76 0.98
N PRO A 322 -71.68 44.49 0.40
CA PRO A 322 -70.99 43.22 0.60
C PRO A 322 -70.62 42.92 2.05
N ALA A 323 -70.41 43.94 2.89
CA ALA A 323 -70.06 43.73 4.30
C ALA A 323 -71.27 43.25 5.11
N GLU A 324 -72.47 43.76 4.81
CA GLU A 324 -73.73 43.27 5.37
C GLU A 324 -74.05 41.85 4.89
N ALA A 325 -73.84 41.56 3.59
CA ALA A 325 -74.01 40.20 3.06
C ALA A 325 -73.05 39.21 3.74
N LYS A 326 -71.78 39.58 3.91
CA LYS A 326 -70.77 38.76 4.60
C LYS A 326 -71.18 38.46 6.05
N ARG A 327 -71.62 39.47 6.81
CA ARG A 327 -72.13 39.26 8.20
C ARG A 327 -73.35 38.34 8.23
N GLY A 328 -74.29 38.54 7.31
CA GLY A 328 -75.48 37.69 7.21
C GLY A 328 -75.15 36.24 6.90
N LEU A 329 -74.17 35.98 6.02
CA LEU A 329 -73.69 34.61 5.72
C LEU A 329 -73.04 33.95 6.94
N VAL A 330 -72.23 34.70 7.70
CA VAL A 330 -71.60 34.24 8.94
C VAL A 330 -72.65 33.86 9.99
N GLU A 331 -73.60 34.77 10.28
CA GLU A 331 -74.59 34.58 11.33
C GLU A 331 -75.62 33.48 11.00
N ARG A 332 -76.09 33.42 9.75
CA ARG A 332 -77.20 32.55 9.36
C ARG A 332 -76.77 31.11 9.06
N PHE A 333 -75.58 30.92 8.51
CA PHE A 333 -75.07 29.59 8.12
C PHE A 333 -73.92 29.10 8.99
N GLY A 334 -73.56 29.84 10.05
CA GLY A 334 -72.48 29.46 10.97
C GLY A 334 -71.09 29.44 10.31
N LEU A 335 -70.91 30.21 9.23
CA LEU A 335 -69.70 30.22 8.41
C LEU A 335 -68.64 31.15 9.00
N THR A 336 -67.36 30.91 8.70
CA THR A 336 -66.31 31.86 9.04
C THR A 336 -66.25 33.02 8.05
N GLU A 337 -65.61 34.12 8.44
CA GLU A 337 -65.39 35.25 7.54
C GLU A 337 -64.70 34.88 6.22
N VAL A 338 -63.75 33.95 6.26
CA VAL A 338 -63.02 33.48 5.07
C VAL A 338 -63.94 32.69 4.14
N GLN A 339 -64.80 31.83 4.69
CA GLN A 339 -65.80 31.08 3.92
C GLN A 339 -66.84 32.02 3.32
N ALA A 340 -67.38 32.94 4.11
CA ALA A 340 -68.36 33.92 3.64
C ALA A 340 -67.79 34.79 2.51
N GLN A 341 -66.54 35.23 2.62
CA GLN A 341 -65.85 35.96 1.55
C GLN A 341 -65.72 35.09 0.28
N ALA A 342 -65.28 33.83 0.41
CA ALA A 342 -65.14 32.92 -0.73
C ALA A 342 -66.48 32.65 -1.45
N ILE A 343 -67.61 32.65 -0.72
CA ILE A 343 -68.96 32.53 -1.30
C ILE A 343 -69.33 33.79 -2.09
N LEU A 344 -69.03 34.98 -1.56
CA LEU A 344 -69.28 36.25 -2.27
C LEU A 344 -68.44 36.36 -3.55
N ASP A 345 -67.23 35.81 -3.55
CA ASP A 345 -66.33 35.78 -4.72
C ASP A 345 -66.67 34.64 -5.71
N MET A 346 -67.70 33.83 -5.43
CA MET A 346 -68.10 32.71 -6.27
C MET A 346 -68.70 33.18 -7.59
N ARG A 347 -68.25 32.58 -8.70
CA ARG A 347 -68.79 32.84 -10.04
C ARG A 347 -70.00 31.94 -10.34
N LEU A 348 -71.00 32.45 -11.04
CA LEU A 348 -72.24 31.71 -11.39
C LEU A 348 -72.00 30.36 -12.07
N GLN A 349 -70.93 30.19 -12.84
CA GLN A 349 -70.58 28.91 -13.48
C GLN A 349 -70.36 27.76 -12.48
N ARG A 350 -69.99 28.08 -11.22
CA ARG A 350 -69.75 27.10 -10.14
C ARG A 350 -71.04 26.46 -9.62
N LEU A 351 -72.22 26.98 -10.02
CA LEU A 351 -73.53 26.45 -9.62
C LEU A 351 -73.99 25.25 -10.47
N THR A 352 -73.22 24.87 -11.49
CA THR A 352 -73.54 23.71 -12.32
C THR A 352 -73.34 22.39 -11.55
N GLY A 353 -74.13 21.35 -11.86
CA GLY A 353 -74.04 20.06 -11.16
C GLY A 353 -72.64 19.42 -11.24
N LEU A 354 -71.98 19.53 -12.40
CA LEU A 354 -70.62 19.01 -12.61
C LEU A 354 -69.58 19.69 -11.71
N GLU A 355 -69.70 21.01 -11.49
CA GLU A 355 -68.78 21.76 -10.63
C GLU A 355 -68.99 21.39 -9.15
N ARG A 356 -70.22 21.11 -8.73
CA ARG A 356 -70.49 20.58 -7.38
C ARG A 356 -69.84 19.22 -7.15
N GLU A 357 -69.98 18.28 -8.10
CA GLU A 357 -69.33 16.97 -8.01
C GLU A 357 -67.81 17.10 -7.94
N ARG A 358 -67.23 18.01 -8.74
CA ARG A 358 -65.79 18.29 -8.72
C ARG A 358 -65.32 18.83 -7.36
N LEU A 359 -66.06 19.75 -6.74
CA LEU A 359 -65.73 20.29 -5.42
C LEU A 359 -65.84 19.22 -4.33
N LEU A 360 -66.84 18.34 -4.41
CA LEU A 360 -66.98 17.19 -3.50
C LEU A 360 -65.82 16.21 -3.63
N ALA A 361 -65.38 15.92 -4.86
CA ALA A 361 -64.21 15.07 -5.11
C ALA A 361 -62.93 15.71 -4.53
N GLU A 362 -62.69 16.99 -4.82
CA GLU A 362 -61.55 17.74 -4.28
C GLU A 362 -61.55 17.76 -2.75
N TYR A 363 -62.72 17.95 -2.12
CA TYR A 363 -62.85 17.93 -0.67
C TYR A 363 -62.52 16.55 -0.08
N ARG A 364 -63.02 15.45 -0.68
CA ARG A 364 -62.70 14.09 -0.23
C ARG A 364 -61.21 13.78 -0.32
N GLU A 365 -60.58 14.10 -1.45
CA GLU A 365 -59.13 13.93 -1.63
C GLU A 365 -58.34 14.74 -0.59
N LEU A 366 -58.76 15.96 -0.28
CA LEU A 366 -58.14 16.78 0.76
C LEU A 366 -58.33 16.19 2.15
N GLN A 367 -59.50 15.63 2.49
CA GLN A 367 -59.71 14.96 3.77
C GLN A 367 -58.80 13.74 3.94
N GLU A 368 -58.64 12.92 2.89
CA GLU A 368 -57.69 11.82 2.88
C GLU A 368 -56.24 12.32 3.06
N LYS A 369 -55.87 13.39 2.35
CA LYS A 369 -54.55 14.01 2.48
C LYS A 369 -54.31 14.58 3.89
N ILE A 370 -55.29 15.26 4.48
CA ILE A 370 -55.22 15.81 5.85
C ILE A 370 -55.04 14.67 6.86
N ALA A 371 -55.83 13.60 6.75
CA ALA A 371 -55.71 12.43 7.62
C ALA A 371 -54.32 11.79 7.51
N PHE A 372 -53.80 11.66 6.29
CA PHE A 372 -52.44 11.14 6.04
C PHE A 372 -51.35 12.03 6.66
N LEU A 373 -51.40 13.34 6.42
CA LEU A 373 -50.41 14.30 6.92
C LEU A 373 -50.43 14.40 8.46
N ARG A 374 -51.62 14.41 9.08
CA ARG A 374 -51.75 14.36 10.55
C ARG A 374 -51.14 13.09 11.11
N ALA A 375 -51.41 11.95 10.49
CA ALA A 375 -50.85 10.69 10.97
C ALA A 375 -49.32 10.62 10.85
N ILE A 376 -48.70 11.33 9.89
CA ILE A 376 -47.23 11.48 9.83
C ILE A 376 -46.70 12.31 11.01
N LEU A 377 -47.39 13.39 11.37
CA LEU A 377 -46.97 14.27 12.47
C LEU A 377 -47.17 13.63 13.85
N GLU A 378 -48.14 12.72 13.99
CA GLU A 378 -48.46 12.04 15.25
C GLU A 378 -47.63 10.77 15.49
N ASP A 379 -47.09 10.14 14.44
CA ASP A 379 -46.35 8.88 14.52
C ASP A 379 -44.91 9.05 13.99
N GLU A 380 -43.94 8.99 14.90
CA GLU A 380 -42.53 9.15 14.57
C GLU A 380 -42.04 8.05 13.59
N GLY A 381 -42.56 6.82 13.69
CA GLY A 381 -42.22 5.73 12.78
C GLY A 381 -42.66 5.99 11.34
N ARG A 382 -43.85 6.57 11.15
CA ARG A 382 -44.34 7.00 9.82
C ARG A 382 -43.47 8.12 9.25
N LEU A 383 -43.08 9.09 10.08
CA LEU A 383 -42.21 10.18 9.66
C LEU A 383 -40.84 9.65 9.20
N TRP A 384 -40.24 8.75 9.96
CA TRP A 384 -38.99 8.07 9.55
C TRP A 384 -39.18 7.22 8.29
N GLY A 385 -40.34 6.60 8.11
CA GLY A 385 -40.73 5.91 6.88
C GLY A 385 -40.69 6.82 5.66
N VAL A 386 -41.27 8.02 5.75
CA VAL A 386 -41.22 9.02 4.67
C VAL A 386 -39.78 9.44 4.35
N ILE A 387 -38.95 9.69 5.37
CA ILE A 387 -37.54 10.06 5.17
C ILE A 387 -36.77 8.92 4.49
N LYS A 388 -37.01 7.68 4.92
CA LYS A 388 -36.40 6.49 4.33
C LYS A 388 -36.78 6.33 2.87
N ASP A 389 -38.05 6.49 2.52
CA ASP A 389 -38.54 6.38 1.14
C ASP A 389 -37.93 7.47 0.24
N GLU A 390 -37.82 8.71 0.73
CA GLU A 390 -37.14 9.79 0.01
C GLU A 390 -35.66 9.49 -0.23
N LEU A 391 -34.94 9.00 0.77
CA LEU A 391 -33.53 8.62 0.62
C LEU A 391 -33.37 7.48 -0.41
N LEU A 392 -34.28 6.51 -0.41
CA LEU A 392 -34.27 5.42 -1.39
C LEU A 392 -34.58 5.91 -2.81
N GLU A 393 -35.46 6.91 -2.96
CA GLU A 393 -35.71 7.56 -4.25
C GLU A 393 -34.45 8.27 -4.77
N ILE A 394 -33.74 9.00 -3.90
CA ILE A 394 -32.44 9.62 -4.24
C ILE A 394 -31.44 8.56 -4.67
N LYS A 395 -31.33 7.45 -3.93
CA LYS A 395 -30.46 6.33 -4.29
C LYS A 395 -30.80 5.79 -5.68
N GLN A 396 -32.08 5.56 -5.96
CA GLN A 396 -32.53 5.03 -7.25
C GLN A 396 -32.16 5.95 -8.41
N LYS A 397 -32.25 7.28 -8.22
CA LYS A 397 -31.96 8.26 -9.27
C LYS A 397 -30.47 8.53 -9.48
N TYR A 398 -29.67 8.54 -8.41
CA TYR A 398 -28.33 9.13 -8.44
C TYR A 398 -27.20 8.21 -7.96
N ALA A 399 -27.49 7.00 -7.46
CA ALA A 399 -26.43 6.08 -7.07
C ALA A 399 -25.60 5.62 -8.29
N ASP A 400 -24.30 5.48 -8.08
CA ASP A 400 -23.37 5.03 -9.10
C ASP A 400 -22.35 4.03 -8.53
N PRO A 401 -21.67 3.24 -9.39
CA PRO A 401 -20.65 2.30 -8.94
C PRO A 401 -19.50 2.99 -8.21
N ARG A 402 -18.95 2.34 -7.18
CA ARG A 402 -17.72 2.78 -6.51
C ARG A 402 -16.55 2.87 -7.50
N ARG A 403 -15.75 3.94 -7.38
CA ARG A 403 -14.55 4.17 -8.20
C ARG A 403 -13.28 3.71 -7.49
N THR A 404 -13.12 4.08 -6.23
CA THR A 404 -11.93 3.75 -5.43
C THR A 404 -11.92 2.28 -5.03
N VAL A 405 -10.80 1.58 -5.17
CA VAL A 405 -10.67 0.18 -4.76
C VAL A 405 -9.98 0.09 -3.38
N ILE A 406 -10.66 -0.49 -2.39
CA ILE A 406 -10.10 -0.66 -1.04
C ILE A 406 -9.33 -1.99 -0.99
N THR A 407 -8.04 -1.93 -0.70
CA THR A 407 -7.14 -3.09 -0.66
C THR A 407 -6.13 -2.99 0.48
N THR A 408 -5.42 -4.08 0.76
CA THR A 408 -4.27 -4.07 1.68
C THR A 408 -2.99 -4.03 0.87
N PHE A 409 -2.08 -3.13 1.24
CA PHE A 409 -0.74 -3.03 0.65
C PHE A 409 0.27 -2.53 1.69
N ALA A 410 1.56 -2.77 1.45
CA ALA A 410 2.62 -2.38 2.38
C ALA A 410 2.60 -0.86 2.63
N GLU A 411 2.54 -0.48 3.90
CA GLU A 411 2.45 0.92 4.34
C GLU A 411 3.77 1.70 4.18
N GLY A 412 4.89 0.99 4.12
CA GLY A 412 6.21 1.53 3.90
C GLY A 412 7.00 0.61 2.97
N PHE A 413 8.12 1.13 2.47
CA PHE A 413 9.05 0.38 1.65
C PHE A 413 10.36 0.20 2.40
N SER A 414 10.74 -1.05 2.61
CA SER A 414 12.09 -1.39 3.06
C SER A 414 13.11 -1.05 1.96
N PRO A 415 14.40 -0.90 2.28
CA PRO A 415 15.44 -0.79 1.25
C PRO A 415 15.42 -1.98 0.27
N GLU A 416 15.09 -3.18 0.76
CA GLU A 416 15.02 -4.42 -0.03
C GLU A 416 13.96 -4.34 -1.15
N ASP A 417 12.81 -3.74 -0.89
CA ASP A 417 11.72 -3.55 -1.88
C ASP A 417 12.11 -2.65 -3.06
N LEU A 418 13.24 -1.93 -2.94
CA LEU A 418 13.73 -0.94 -3.89
C LEU A 418 14.98 -1.41 -4.62
N ILE A 419 15.48 -2.59 -4.31
CA ILE A 419 16.76 -3.13 -4.80
C ILE A 419 16.49 -4.48 -5.44
N GLU A 420 17.01 -4.69 -6.63
CA GLU A 420 16.90 -5.96 -7.33
C GLU A 420 17.79 -7.03 -6.66
N ASP A 421 17.26 -8.24 -6.57
CA ASP A 421 17.92 -9.34 -5.87
C ASP A 421 18.87 -10.12 -6.80
N GLU A 422 19.98 -9.47 -7.15
CA GLU A 422 20.97 -10.01 -8.09
C GLU A 422 22.11 -10.77 -7.39
N PRO A 423 22.75 -11.75 -8.06
CA PRO A 423 23.90 -12.46 -7.52
C PRO A 423 25.16 -11.59 -7.54
N MET A 424 25.80 -11.48 -6.38
CA MET A 424 27.00 -10.68 -6.18
C MET A 424 28.18 -11.56 -5.78
N VAL A 425 29.34 -11.31 -6.38
CA VAL A 425 30.62 -11.82 -5.91
C VAL A 425 31.13 -10.92 -4.79
N ILE A 426 31.32 -11.51 -3.62
CA ILE A 426 31.92 -10.83 -2.47
C ILE A 426 33.35 -11.32 -2.30
N THR A 427 34.28 -10.37 -2.24
CA THR A 427 35.71 -10.65 -2.04
C THR A 427 36.20 -9.96 -0.78
N MET A 428 37.08 -10.62 -0.02
CA MET A 428 37.72 -10.05 1.16
C MET A 428 39.23 -10.28 1.18
N THR A 429 40.00 -9.29 1.61
CA THR A 429 41.46 -9.37 1.79
C THR A 429 41.86 -9.73 3.23
N ALA A 430 43.12 -10.09 3.45
CA ALA A 430 43.68 -10.38 4.77
C ALA A 430 43.61 -9.15 5.68
N ALA A 431 43.88 -7.97 5.14
CA ALA A 431 43.73 -6.70 5.87
C ALA A 431 42.27 -6.26 6.06
N GLY A 432 41.28 -7.11 5.78
CA GLY A 432 39.88 -6.86 6.09
C GLY A 432 39.16 -5.89 5.14
N TYR A 433 39.62 -5.73 3.90
CA TYR A 433 38.88 -4.97 2.89
C TYR A 433 37.84 -5.87 2.22
N VAL A 434 36.58 -5.41 2.18
CA VAL A 434 35.44 -6.12 1.60
C VAL A 434 34.75 -5.27 0.54
N LYS A 435 34.23 -5.93 -0.49
CA LYS A 435 33.40 -5.33 -1.54
C LYS A 435 32.45 -6.36 -2.13
N ARG A 436 31.41 -5.86 -2.81
CA ARG A 436 30.60 -6.63 -3.74
C ARG A 436 30.82 -6.19 -5.18
N THR A 437 30.73 -7.13 -6.11
CA THR A 437 30.78 -6.88 -7.55
C THR A 437 29.79 -7.82 -8.25
N PRO A 438 29.02 -7.37 -9.25
CA PRO A 438 28.07 -8.23 -9.95
C PRO A 438 28.74 -9.49 -10.52
N LEU A 439 28.06 -10.64 -10.44
CA LEU A 439 28.58 -11.92 -10.91
C LEU A 439 28.94 -11.89 -12.41
N GLU A 440 28.15 -11.18 -13.21
CA GLU A 440 28.38 -10.98 -14.66
C GLU A 440 29.76 -10.38 -14.99
N ALA A 441 30.35 -9.64 -14.06
CA ALA A 441 31.69 -9.08 -14.24
C ALA A 441 32.76 -10.19 -14.30
N TYR A 442 32.47 -11.39 -13.80
CA TYR A 442 33.35 -12.56 -13.79
C TYR A 442 32.88 -13.61 -14.80
N ARG A 443 33.02 -13.31 -16.10
CA ARG A 443 32.71 -14.25 -17.19
C ARG A 443 33.46 -15.57 -17.05
N ALA A 444 32.77 -16.67 -17.34
CA ALA A 444 33.35 -18.00 -17.34
C ALA A 444 34.51 -18.12 -18.35
N GLN A 445 35.56 -18.83 -17.94
CA GLN A 445 36.73 -19.18 -18.75
C GLN A 445 36.90 -20.70 -18.72
N GLY A 446 37.63 -21.25 -19.70
CA GLY A 446 38.04 -22.66 -19.66
C GLY A 446 39.10 -22.91 -18.58
N ARG A 447 39.22 -24.17 -18.14
CA ARG A 447 40.26 -24.59 -17.19
C ARG A 447 41.67 -24.21 -17.66
N GLY A 448 42.51 -23.78 -16.72
CA GLY A 448 43.90 -23.37 -16.99
C GLY A 448 44.05 -21.92 -17.48
N GLY A 449 42.97 -21.13 -17.49
CA GLY A 449 43.04 -19.68 -17.68
C GLY A 449 43.81 -18.96 -16.57
N VAL A 450 44.18 -17.70 -16.83
CA VAL A 450 44.90 -16.83 -15.89
C VAL A 450 43.93 -16.11 -14.94
N GLY A 451 42.63 -16.06 -15.29
CA GLY A 451 41.63 -15.29 -14.55
C GLY A 451 41.70 -13.80 -14.85
N VAL A 452 40.84 -13.04 -14.18
CA VAL A 452 40.73 -11.57 -14.25
C VAL A 452 41.10 -10.96 -12.91
N GLN A 453 41.59 -9.72 -12.93
CA GLN A 453 41.92 -9.00 -11.70
C GLN A 453 40.68 -8.80 -10.83
N ALA A 454 40.73 -9.29 -9.59
CA ALA A 454 39.67 -9.22 -8.58
C ALA A 454 40.03 -8.29 -7.40
N GLY A 455 41.02 -7.41 -7.57
CA GLY A 455 41.37 -6.35 -6.64
C GLY A 455 42.87 -6.04 -6.74
N ARG A 456 43.28 -4.77 -6.59
CA ARG A 456 44.71 -4.43 -6.47
C ARG A 456 45.16 -4.57 -5.02
N THR A 457 46.06 -5.51 -4.78
CA THR A 457 46.78 -5.62 -3.51
C THR A 457 47.93 -4.60 -3.51
N LYS A 458 48.14 -3.88 -2.40
CA LYS A 458 49.26 -2.93 -2.23
C LYS A 458 50.14 -3.45 -1.11
N GLY A 459 51.41 -3.73 -1.39
CA GLY A 459 52.31 -4.40 -0.43
C GLY A 459 51.99 -5.89 -0.28
N GLU A 460 51.98 -6.41 0.95
CA GLU A 460 51.75 -7.82 1.30
C GLU A 460 50.27 -8.18 1.59
N ASP A 461 49.30 -7.30 1.33
CA ASP A 461 47.87 -7.59 1.60
C ASP A 461 47.29 -8.58 0.58
N GLU A 462 47.13 -9.85 0.95
CA GLU A 462 46.64 -10.90 0.07
C GLU A 462 45.11 -11.01 0.07
N ALA A 463 44.53 -11.44 -1.05
CA ALA A 463 43.13 -11.82 -1.10
C ALA A 463 42.92 -13.14 -0.34
N THR A 464 41.89 -13.24 0.50
CA THR A 464 41.71 -14.42 1.37
C THR A 464 40.42 -15.18 1.10
N ARG A 465 39.34 -14.51 0.67
CA ARG A 465 38.03 -15.14 0.54
C ARG A 465 37.28 -14.64 -0.69
N VAL A 466 36.57 -15.57 -1.32
CA VAL A 466 35.55 -15.29 -2.33
C VAL A 466 34.32 -16.14 -2.04
N PHE A 467 33.14 -15.57 -2.22
CA PHE A 467 31.87 -16.29 -2.23
C PHE A 467 30.85 -15.52 -3.06
N VAL A 468 29.74 -16.18 -3.38
CA VAL A 468 28.61 -15.58 -4.08
C VAL A 468 27.40 -15.62 -3.18
N ALA A 469 26.65 -14.52 -3.14
CA ALA A 469 25.41 -14.39 -2.39
C ALA A 469 24.46 -13.44 -3.13
N GLN A 470 23.17 -13.55 -2.85
CA GLN A 470 22.15 -12.65 -3.40
C GLN A 470 22.13 -11.33 -2.63
N MET A 471 21.74 -10.24 -3.29
CA MET A 471 21.69 -8.90 -2.68
C MET A 471 20.87 -8.84 -1.39
N HIS A 472 19.79 -9.60 -1.30
CA HIS A 472 18.88 -9.63 -0.14
C HIS A 472 19.33 -10.62 0.96
N ASP A 473 20.36 -11.43 0.72
CA ASP A 473 20.86 -12.36 1.72
C ASP A 473 21.47 -11.63 2.91
N GLN A 474 21.34 -12.23 4.09
CA GLN A 474 22.03 -11.82 5.30
C GLN A 474 23.46 -12.40 5.27
N LEU A 475 24.45 -11.53 5.13
CA LEU A 475 25.85 -11.91 5.24
C LEU A 475 26.31 -11.84 6.70
N LEU A 476 26.67 -13.00 7.24
CA LEU A 476 27.17 -13.18 8.60
C LEU A 476 28.70 -13.14 8.63
N PHE A 477 29.25 -12.29 9.51
CA PHE A 477 30.68 -12.10 9.72
C PHE A 477 31.09 -12.71 11.05
N PHE A 478 31.74 -13.87 11.01
CA PHE A 478 32.25 -14.52 12.21
C PHE A 478 33.69 -14.10 12.49
N THR A 479 34.01 -13.81 13.74
CA THR A 479 35.31 -13.23 14.13
C THR A 479 36.24 -14.24 14.82
N ASN A 480 37.52 -13.89 14.88
CA ASN A 480 38.56 -14.61 15.63
C ASN A 480 38.32 -14.63 17.15
N GLN A 481 37.41 -13.78 17.66
CA GLN A 481 36.96 -13.79 19.06
C GLN A 481 35.65 -14.57 19.25
N GLY A 482 35.18 -15.26 18.21
CA GLY A 482 34.00 -16.12 18.28
C GLY A 482 32.67 -15.36 18.33
N ARG A 483 32.64 -14.10 17.87
CA ARG A 483 31.42 -13.31 17.70
C ARG A 483 30.91 -13.40 16.26
N VAL A 484 29.66 -13.02 16.05
CA VAL A 484 29.04 -12.88 14.74
C VAL A 484 28.37 -11.52 14.61
N PHE A 485 28.54 -10.90 13.45
CA PHE A 485 27.85 -9.69 13.03
C PHE A 485 27.10 -9.97 11.73
N GLY A 486 26.16 -9.11 11.34
CA GLY A 486 25.45 -9.32 10.08
C GLY A 486 25.12 -8.02 9.38
N LEU A 487 25.20 -8.07 8.06
CA LEU A 487 24.79 -7.03 7.13
C LEU A 487 24.07 -7.68 5.97
N LYS A 488 23.16 -6.97 5.33
CA LYS A 488 22.63 -7.38 4.04
C LYS A 488 23.68 -7.19 2.96
N VAL A 489 23.68 -8.05 1.95
CA VAL A 489 24.69 -7.97 0.86
C VAL A 489 24.62 -6.61 0.16
N PHE A 490 23.43 -6.05 -0.08
CA PHE A 490 23.30 -4.73 -0.72
C PHE A 490 23.92 -3.58 0.09
N GLU A 491 24.09 -3.73 1.41
CA GLU A 491 24.75 -2.74 2.28
C GLU A 491 26.28 -2.73 2.10
N LEU A 492 26.85 -3.77 1.48
CA LEU A 492 28.26 -3.77 1.12
C LEU A 492 28.56 -2.75 0.03
N PRO A 493 29.74 -2.12 0.06
CA PRO A 493 30.16 -1.19 -0.98
C PRO A 493 30.30 -1.93 -2.31
N GLU A 494 29.56 -1.46 -3.30
CA GLU A 494 29.75 -1.89 -4.68
C GLU A 494 31.00 -1.23 -5.25
N ALA A 495 31.87 -2.03 -5.85
CA ALA A 495 33.09 -1.52 -6.45
C ALA A 495 33.50 -2.34 -7.67
N SER A 496 34.31 -1.73 -8.54
CA SER A 496 34.83 -2.42 -9.71
C SER A 496 35.70 -3.62 -9.31
N ARG A 497 35.84 -4.60 -10.22
CA ARG A 497 36.68 -5.78 -10.00
C ARG A 497 38.11 -5.44 -9.58
N ALA A 498 38.68 -4.33 -10.05
CA ALA A 498 40.03 -3.91 -9.70
C ALA A 498 40.13 -3.10 -8.39
N ALA A 499 39.03 -2.55 -7.88
CA ALA A 499 39.01 -1.76 -6.65
C ALA A 499 39.26 -2.62 -5.41
N ARG A 500 39.76 -2.02 -4.33
CA ARG A 500 40.06 -2.74 -3.07
C ARG A 500 38.81 -2.98 -2.20
N GLY A 501 37.83 -2.08 -2.26
CA GLY A 501 36.68 -2.09 -1.36
C GLY A 501 36.89 -1.23 -0.12
N THR A 502 36.03 -1.42 0.89
CA THR A 502 36.05 -0.68 2.16
C THR A 502 36.53 -1.58 3.27
N HIS A 503 37.24 -1.02 4.24
CA HIS A 503 37.71 -1.77 5.40
C HIS A 503 36.52 -2.16 6.30
N VAL A 504 36.46 -3.42 6.71
CA VAL A 504 35.31 -4.01 7.44
C VAL A 504 34.99 -3.31 8.77
N ARG A 505 35.99 -2.73 9.44
CA ARG A 505 35.79 -1.89 10.65
C ARG A 505 34.94 -0.63 10.42
N GLN A 506 34.79 -0.17 9.17
CA GLN A 506 33.88 0.94 8.86
C GLN A 506 32.42 0.48 8.75
N LEU A 507 32.21 -0.83 8.59
CA LEU A 507 30.90 -1.45 8.42
C LEU A 507 30.43 -2.14 9.69
N LEU A 508 31.35 -2.67 10.50
CA LEU A 508 31.09 -3.47 11.70
C LEU A 508 31.75 -2.88 12.94
N ALA A 509 31.06 -2.94 14.08
CA ALA A 509 31.56 -2.53 15.39
C ALA A 509 32.49 -3.60 16.02
N LEU A 510 33.62 -3.85 15.37
CA LEU A 510 34.65 -4.80 15.81
C LEU A 510 35.44 -4.26 17.01
N GLY A 511 35.71 -5.10 17.99
CA GLY A 511 36.58 -4.79 19.12
C GLY A 511 38.06 -4.64 18.75
N GLU A 512 38.87 -4.27 19.74
CA GLU A 512 40.32 -4.23 19.61
C GLU A 512 40.88 -5.64 19.35
N GLY A 513 41.76 -5.77 18.36
CA GLY A 513 42.32 -7.07 17.93
C GLY A 513 41.30 -8.05 17.32
N GLU A 514 40.03 -7.64 17.15
CA GLU A 514 38.99 -8.48 16.57
C GLU A 514 39.02 -8.40 15.03
N GLU A 515 39.09 -9.55 14.37
CA GLU A 515 39.20 -9.71 12.93
C GLU A 515 38.20 -10.74 12.40
N VAL A 516 37.81 -10.62 11.14
CA VAL A 516 36.86 -11.56 10.51
C VAL A 516 37.56 -12.87 10.17
N ALA A 517 37.09 -13.95 10.79
CA ALA A 517 37.59 -15.31 10.62
C ALA A 517 36.87 -16.08 9.50
N THR A 518 35.57 -15.89 9.29
CA THR A 518 34.86 -16.51 8.15
C THR A 518 33.52 -15.84 7.89
N LEU A 519 32.92 -16.15 6.74
CA LEU A 519 31.69 -15.54 6.26
C LEU A 519 30.68 -16.62 5.89
N LEU A 520 29.39 -16.34 6.10
CA LEU A 520 28.29 -17.19 5.65
C LEU A 520 27.13 -16.32 5.19
N ALA A 521 26.63 -16.54 3.98
CA ALA A 521 25.37 -15.94 3.54
C ALA A 521 24.21 -16.86 3.91
N VAL A 522 23.14 -16.29 4.46
CA VAL A 522 21.89 -16.99 4.75
C VAL A 522 20.72 -16.15 4.25
N ARG A 523 19.71 -16.81 3.67
CA ARG A 523 18.54 -16.09 3.14
C ARG A 523 17.70 -15.47 4.25
N ASP A 524 17.42 -16.24 5.29
CA ASP A 524 16.62 -15.84 6.44
C ASP A 524 17.16 -16.52 7.71
N LEU A 525 17.40 -15.72 8.75
CA LEU A 525 17.83 -16.19 10.07
C LEU A 525 16.72 -16.91 10.84
N LYS A 526 15.47 -16.81 10.39
CA LYS A 526 14.31 -17.51 10.95
C LYS A 526 14.03 -18.85 10.26
N ALA A 527 14.78 -19.20 9.21
CA ALA A 527 14.65 -20.48 8.54
C ALA A 527 14.98 -21.65 9.50
N PRO A 528 14.32 -22.82 9.32
CA PRO A 528 14.67 -24.01 10.08
C PRO A 528 16.07 -24.49 9.70
N GLY A 529 16.82 -24.99 10.67
CA GLY A 529 18.16 -25.55 10.46
C GLY A 529 19.15 -25.16 11.55
N ASP A 530 20.40 -25.56 11.36
CA ASP A 530 21.50 -25.34 12.27
C ASP A 530 22.68 -24.67 11.58
N LEU A 531 23.46 -23.92 12.34
CA LEU A 531 24.82 -23.55 11.99
C LEU A 531 25.81 -24.59 12.54
N VAL A 532 26.66 -25.11 11.66
CA VAL A 532 27.77 -25.99 11.99
C VAL A 532 29.07 -25.21 11.87
N PHE A 533 29.87 -25.23 12.92
CA PHE A 533 31.15 -24.53 13.01
C PHE A 533 32.27 -25.55 12.96
N ALA A 534 33.40 -25.18 12.35
CA ALA A 534 34.63 -25.95 12.39
C ALA A 534 35.82 -25.05 12.70
N THR A 535 36.69 -25.51 13.60
CA THR A 535 37.92 -24.81 13.99
C THR A 535 39.15 -25.46 13.36
N ARG A 536 40.26 -24.70 13.32
CA ARG A 536 41.56 -25.11 12.80
C ARG A 536 42.08 -26.38 13.46
N ARG A 537 41.87 -26.56 14.78
CA ARG A 537 42.27 -27.75 15.54
C ARG A 537 41.29 -28.93 15.45
N GLY A 538 40.25 -28.84 14.63
CA GLY A 538 39.31 -29.94 14.37
C GLY A 538 38.19 -30.08 15.40
N VAL A 539 37.84 -28.99 16.08
CA VAL A 539 36.63 -28.90 16.90
C VAL A 539 35.45 -28.56 16.00
N VAL A 540 34.31 -29.21 16.23
CA VAL A 540 33.04 -28.95 15.56
C VAL A 540 31.96 -28.60 16.57
N LYS A 541 31.06 -27.72 16.18
CA LYS A 541 29.95 -27.29 17.02
C LYS A 541 28.69 -27.14 16.16
N ARG A 542 27.54 -27.37 16.77
CA ARG A 542 26.22 -27.19 16.15
C ARG A 542 25.37 -26.25 17.02
N THR A 543 24.78 -25.22 16.44
CA THR A 543 23.84 -24.29 17.09
C THR A 543 22.62 -24.12 16.19
N PRO A 544 21.38 -24.12 16.71
CA PRO A 544 20.21 -23.77 15.91
C PRO A 544 20.34 -22.38 15.26
N LEU A 545 19.93 -22.23 13.99
CA LEU A 545 20.01 -20.96 13.26
C LEU A 545 19.18 -19.85 13.93
N LEU A 546 18.03 -20.22 14.49
CA LEU A 546 17.11 -19.31 15.19
C LEU A 546 17.75 -18.58 16.39
N GLU A 547 18.82 -19.11 16.98
CA GLU A 547 19.60 -18.43 18.04
C GLU A 547 20.22 -17.10 17.58
N TYR A 548 20.29 -16.87 16.28
CA TYR A 548 20.88 -15.70 15.65
C TYR A 548 19.84 -14.72 15.09
N GLN A 549 18.54 -14.96 15.26
CA GLN A 549 17.47 -14.13 14.67
C GLN A 549 17.47 -12.67 15.13
N ASN A 550 17.97 -12.39 16.34
CA ASN A 550 18.00 -11.06 16.95
C ASN A 550 19.41 -10.45 16.87
N LEU A 551 20.01 -10.50 15.68
CA LEU A 551 21.34 -9.95 15.42
C LEU A 551 21.28 -8.42 15.37
N THR A 552 21.98 -7.77 16.29
CA THR A 552 22.11 -6.30 16.35
C THR A 552 23.45 -5.85 15.79
N SER A 553 23.63 -4.53 15.62
CA SER A 553 24.91 -3.93 15.19
C SER A 553 26.07 -4.21 16.15
N SER A 554 25.80 -4.50 17.43
CA SER A 554 26.79 -4.94 18.41
C SER A 554 27.24 -6.39 18.22
N GLY A 555 26.64 -7.14 17.31
CA GLY A 555 26.91 -8.57 17.12
C GLY A 555 26.47 -9.43 18.31
N LEU A 556 26.64 -10.75 18.15
CA LEU A 556 26.30 -11.78 19.13
C LEU A 556 27.50 -12.70 19.37
N ILE A 557 27.53 -13.40 20.50
CA ILE A 557 28.46 -14.53 20.68
C ILE A 557 28.00 -15.66 19.75
N ALA A 558 28.93 -16.30 19.05
CA ALA A 558 28.66 -17.43 18.17
C ALA A 558 29.32 -18.72 18.63
N ILE A 559 30.55 -18.65 19.18
CA ILE A 559 31.34 -19.78 19.68
C ILE A 559 32.35 -19.30 20.71
N HIS A 560 32.66 -20.12 21.73
CA HIS A 560 33.82 -19.88 22.59
C HIS A 560 35.02 -20.62 22.02
N LEU A 561 36.02 -19.88 21.53
CA LEU A 561 37.25 -20.45 20.99
C LEU A 561 38.25 -20.77 22.10
N GLN A 562 38.97 -21.87 21.95
CA GLN A 562 40.07 -22.21 22.86
C GLN A 562 41.31 -21.36 22.51
N PRO A 563 42.17 -21.03 23.48
CA PRO A 563 43.40 -20.30 23.21
C PRO A 563 44.27 -20.98 22.13
N GLY A 564 44.58 -20.22 21.08
CA GLY A 564 45.38 -20.66 19.93
C GLY A 564 44.63 -21.58 18.95
N ASP A 565 43.31 -21.61 18.98
CA ASP A 565 42.45 -22.22 17.96
C ASP A 565 41.70 -21.12 17.20
N ASP A 566 41.49 -21.33 15.90
CA ASP A 566 40.87 -20.35 15.01
C ASP A 566 39.61 -20.93 14.39
N LEU A 567 38.55 -20.14 14.27
CA LEU A 567 37.38 -20.54 13.49
C LEU A 567 37.73 -20.51 11.99
N ILE A 568 37.51 -21.62 11.27
CA ILE A 568 37.86 -21.69 9.83
C ILE A 568 36.64 -21.60 8.91
N ALA A 569 35.50 -22.15 9.32
CA ALA A 569 34.30 -22.21 8.49
C ALA A 569 33.03 -22.38 9.33
N VAL A 570 31.94 -21.85 8.81
CA VAL A 570 30.58 -22.07 9.29
C VAL A 570 29.72 -22.44 8.08
N ALA A 571 28.81 -23.39 8.24
CA ALA A 571 27.88 -23.81 7.20
C ALA A 571 26.47 -24.02 7.79
N THR A 572 25.44 -23.87 6.98
CA THR A 572 24.09 -24.30 7.32
C THR A 572 23.96 -25.82 7.17
N ALA A 573 23.17 -26.45 8.03
CA ALA A 573 22.88 -27.87 7.95
C ALA A 573 21.44 -28.17 8.43
N ALA A 574 20.84 -29.20 7.85
CA ALA A 574 19.54 -29.73 8.21
C ALA A 574 19.67 -31.06 8.97
N PRO A 575 18.63 -31.48 9.72
CA PRO A 575 18.60 -32.81 10.30
C PRO A 575 18.74 -33.91 9.24
N GLY A 576 19.65 -34.85 9.48
CA GLY A 576 19.93 -35.97 8.57
C GLY A 576 21.19 -35.80 7.73
N ASP A 577 21.72 -34.58 7.63
CA ASP A 577 22.93 -34.28 6.88
C ASP A 577 24.18 -34.93 7.48
N ASP A 578 25.21 -35.12 6.65
CA ASP A 578 26.54 -35.48 7.09
C ASP A 578 27.47 -34.26 7.09
N VAL A 579 28.39 -34.22 8.04
CA VAL A 579 29.46 -33.23 8.13
C VAL A 579 30.74 -33.82 7.57
N VAL A 580 31.39 -33.06 6.69
CA VAL A 580 32.69 -33.38 6.13
C VAL A 580 33.72 -32.34 6.58
N LEU A 581 34.81 -32.81 7.19
CA LEU A 581 35.97 -31.97 7.46
C LEU A 581 37.16 -32.41 6.63
N ALA A 582 37.86 -31.44 6.06
CA ALA A 582 39.06 -31.65 5.26
C ALA A 582 40.26 -30.89 5.85
N THR A 583 41.42 -31.55 5.85
CA THR A 583 42.67 -31.02 6.39
C THR A 583 43.63 -30.55 5.32
N ARG A 584 44.57 -29.68 5.71
CA ARG A 584 45.62 -29.12 4.85
C ARG A 584 46.46 -30.20 4.17
N GLN A 585 46.75 -31.29 4.88
CA GLN A 585 47.48 -32.44 4.36
C GLN A 585 46.62 -33.42 3.53
N GLY A 586 45.33 -33.12 3.32
CA GLY A 586 44.44 -33.87 2.44
C GLY A 586 43.72 -35.05 3.10
N LYS A 587 43.62 -35.07 4.44
CA LYS A 587 42.76 -36.01 5.17
C LYS A 587 41.32 -35.50 5.19
N THR A 588 40.37 -36.42 5.09
CA THR A 588 38.94 -36.09 5.07
C THR A 588 38.18 -37.05 5.96
N ILE A 589 37.31 -36.54 6.83
CA ILE A 589 36.38 -37.32 7.64
C ILE A 589 34.95 -36.94 7.28
N ARG A 590 34.06 -37.93 7.22
CA ARG A 590 32.62 -37.78 7.01
C ARG A 590 31.89 -38.50 8.15
N PHE A 591 31.03 -37.79 8.87
CA PHE A 591 30.26 -38.33 9.99
C PHE A 591 28.87 -37.70 10.03
N ALA A 592 27.94 -38.31 10.77
CA ALA A 592 26.57 -37.81 10.84
C ALA A 592 26.48 -36.50 11.62
N LEU A 593 25.70 -35.52 11.17
CA LEU A 593 25.43 -34.30 11.96
C LEU A 593 24.86 -34.65 13.35
N ALA A 594 24.07 -35.72 13.46
CA ALA A 594 23.48 -36.20 14.70
C ALA A 594 24.52 -36.58 15.78
N GLU A 595 25.77 -36.88 15.42
CA GLU A 595 26.85 -37.14 16.39
C GLU A 595 27.33 -35.86 17.11
N VAL A 596 26.94 -34.69 16.61
CA VAL A 596 27.18 -33.39 17.22
C VAL A 596 25.86 -32.87 17.77
N ARG A 597 25.75 -32.89 19.11
CA ARG A 597 24.58 -32.32 19.79
C ARG A 597 24.47 -30.82 19.49
N ALA A 598 23.25 -30.35 19.26
CA ALA A 598 22.97 -28.93 19.22
C ALA A 598 23.18 -28.31 20.61
N THR A 599 23.90 -27.20 20.67
CA THR A 599 24.16 -26.45 21.90
C THR A 599 23.93 -24.96 21.69
N GLY A 600 23.85 -24.21 22.78
CA GLY A 600 23.73 -22.75 22.71
C GLY A 600 25.01 -22.05 22.20
N ARG A 601 24.86 -20.76 21.94
CA ARG A 601 25.91 -19.88 21.36
C ARG A 601 27.22 -19.83 22.16
N ALA A 602 27.18 -19.81 23.49
CA ALA A 602 28.38 -19.72 24.34
C ALA A 602 29.02 -21.09 24.68
N SER A 603 29.17 -21.97 23.69
CA SER A 603 29.79 -23.29 23.86
C SER A 603 30.99 -23.49 22.93
N GLN A 604 31.90 -24.41 23.31
CA GLN A 604 33.17 -24.66 22.61
C GLN A 604 33.08 -25.71 21.50
N GLY A 605 32.14 -26.65 21.57
CA GLY A 605 32.01 -27.77 20.63
C GLY A 605 32.67 -29.06 21.10
N VAL A 606 32.79 -30.02 20.18
CA VAL A 606 33.34 -31.37 20.39
C VAL A 606 34.36 -31.70 19.30
N ARG A 607 35.24 -32.67 19.52
CA ARG A 607 36.19 -33.09 18.48
C ARG A 607 35.47 -33.71 17.27
N GLY A 608 35.71 -33.15 16.09
CA GLY A 608 35.20 -33.63 14.80
C GLY A 608 36.22 -34.45 14.01
N ILE A 609 37.50 -34.07 14.04
CA ILE A 609 38.60 -34.83 13.43
C ILE A 609 39.82 -34.87 14.35
N ARG A 610 40.57 -35.96 14.32
CA ARG A 610 41.89 -36.08 14.97
C ARG A 610 42.98 -35.73 13.98
N LEU A 611 43.71 -34.65 14.28
CA LEU A 611 44.81 -34.16 13.44
C LEU A 611 46.14 -34.83 13.80
N LYS A 612 47.02 -34.95 12.81
CA LYS A 612 48.45 -35.23 13.03
C LYS A 612 49.20 -33.94 13.29
N GLU A 613 50.42 -34.07 13.83
CA GLU A 613 51.30 -32.93 14.06
C GLU A 613 51.53 -32.14 12.74
N GLY A 614 51.44 -30.82 12.83
CA GLY A 614 51.56 -29.90 11.68
C GLY A 614 50.34 -29.82 10.75
N ASP A 615 49.32 -30.66 10.92
CA ASP A 615 48.09 -30.62 10.12
C ASP A 615 47.05 -29.66 10.74
N ALA A 616 46.09 -29.22 9.93
CA ALA A 616 44.97 -28.39 10.39
C ALA A 616 43.76 -28.55 9.48
N VAL A 617 42.56 -28.31 10.01
CA VAL A 617 41.35 -28.22 9.20
C VAL A 617 41.39 -26.95 8.33
N VAL A 618 41.02 -27.10 7.07
CA VAL A 618 40.94 -25.99 6.09
C VAL A 618 39.55 -25.84 5.50
N SER A 619 38.68 -26.86 5.63
CA SER A 619 37.36 -26.84 5.00
C SER A 619 36.34 -27.65 5.78
N LEU A 620 35.12 -27.11 5.80
CA LEU A 620 33.89 -27.73 6.29
C LEU A 620 32.94 -27.80 5.10
N ALA A 621 32.37 -28.98 4.85
CA ALA A 621 31.29 -29.18 3.90
C ALA A 621 30.13 -29.92 4.59
N VAL A 622 28.92 -29.62 4.18
CA VAL A 622 27.70 -30.30 4.63
C VAL A 622 27.14 -31.05 3.43
N ILE A 623 26.79 -32.32 3.64
CA ILE A 623 26.32 -33.24 2.62
C ILE A 623 24.86 -33.53 2.95
N PRO A 624 23.90 -33.06 2.11
CA PRO A 624 22.50 -33.28 2.39
C PRO A 624 22.15 -34.76 2.48
N ALA A 625 21.17 -35.10 3.32
CA ALA A 625 20.70 -36.47 3.46
C ALA A 625 20.30 -37.08 2.11
N GLY A 626 20.90 -38.22 1.74
CA GLY A 626 20.60 -38.93 0.49
C GLY A 626 21.17 -38.30 -0.79
N TRP A 627 21.98 -37.24 -0.68
CA TRP A 627 22.57 -36.57 -1.84
C TRP A 627 23.72 -37.37 -2.48
N GLU A 628 23.68 -37.48 -3.81
CA GLU A 628 24.62 -38.28 -4.63
C GLU A 628 25.51 -37.42 -5.54
N GLY A 629 26.07 -36.33 -5.01
CA GLY A 629 26.99 -35.47 -5.75
C GLY A 629 28.47 -35.79 -5.56
N TYR A 630 29.30 -34.77 -5.73
CA TYR A 630 30.75 -34.85 -5.67
C TYR A 630 31.34 -33.93 -4.60
N LEU A 631 32.48 -34.32 -4.06
CA LEU A 631 33.38 -33.42 -3.34
C LEU A 631 34.48 -32.91 -4.30
N LEU A 632 34.51 -31.60 -4.47
CA LEU A 632 35.48 -30.88 -5.28
C LEU A 632 36.65 -30.42 -4.42
N ALA A 633 37.81 -31.02 -4.63
CA ALA A 633 39.07 -30.66 -3.97
C ALA A 633 39.81 -29.59 -4.77
N VAL A 634 40.30 -28.54 -4.11
CA VAL A 634 41.16 -27.51 -4.71
C VAL A 634 42.44 -27.38 -3.90
N GLY A 635 43.58 -27.54 -4.56
CA GLY A 635 44.93 -27.39 -3.99
C GLY A 635 45.55 -26.02 -4.24
N SER A 636 46.53 -25.64 -3.41
CA SER A 636 47.14 -24.31 -3.41
C SER A 636 47.89 -23.96 -4.71
N ARG A 637 48.30 -24.94 -5.51
CA ARG A 637 48.94 -24.72 -6.83
C ARG A 637 47.96 -24.69 -8.00
N GLY A 638 46.66 -24.50 -7.73
CA GLY A 638 45.65 -24.36 -8.79
C GLY A 638 45.28 -25.67 -9.46
N TYR A 639 45.36 -26.81 -8.75
CA TYR A 639 44.90 -28.11 -9.22
C TYR A 639 43.68 -28.56 -8.44
N GLY A 640 42.81 -29.35 -9.07
CA GLY A 640 41.65 -29.89 -8.37
C GLY A 640 41.00 -31.07 -9.07
N LYS A 641 40.08 -31.72 -8.36
CA LYS A 641 39.37 -32.90 -8.82
C LYS A 641 38.00 -33.00 -8.17
N ARG A 642 37.08 -33.68 -8.86
CA ARG A 642 35.83 -34.15 -8.29
C ARG A 642 35.95 -35.60 -7.88
N THR A 643 35.40 -35.96 -6.74
CA THR A 643 35.31 -37.35 -6.31
C THR A 643 33.89 -37.61 -5.80
N PRO A 644 33.21 -38.69 -6.24
CA PRO A 644 31.88 -39.01 -5.76
C PRO A 644 31.84 -39.08 -4.24
N VAL A 645 30.79 -38.52 -3.63
CA VAL A 645 30.62 -38.52 -2.17
C VAL A 645 30.63 -39.94 -1.59
N GLY A 646 30.14 -40.93 -2.35
CA GLY A 646 30.14 -42.34 -1.98
C GLY A 646 31.54 -42.95 -1.78
N GLU A 647 32.61 -42.37 -2.35
CA GLU A 647 33.97 -42.84 -2.06
C GLU A 647 34.44 -42.45 -0.65
N TYR A 648 33.79 -41.49 0.02
CA TYR A 648 34.12 -41.05 1.37
C TYR A 648 33.26 -41.84 2.37
N PRO A 649 33.79 -42.89 3.00
CA PRO A 649 33.01 -43.72 3.91
C PRO A 649 32.59 -42.91 5.13
N ARG A 650 31.32 -43.05 5.49
CA ARG A 650 30.79 -42.52 6.75
C ARG A 650 31.43 -43.29 7.91
N GLN A 651 32.00 -42.55 8.85
CA GLN A 651 32.64 -43.07 10.05
C GLN A 651 32.24 -42.20 11.26
N GLY A 652 32.58 -42.62 12.48
CA GLY A 652 32.31 -41.81 13.67
C GLY A 652 33.19 -40.56 13.77
N ARG A 653 32.68 -39.50 14.39
CA ARG A 653 33.44 -38.26 14.61
C ARG A 653 34.68 -38.48 15.46
N GLY A 654 35.71 -37.68 15.24
CA GLY A 654 36.97 -37.71 16.00
C GLY A 654 37.96 -38.77 15.53
N GLY A 655 37.69 -39.46 14.42
CA GLY A 655 38.67 -40.30 13.70
C GLY A 655 39.74 -39.48 12.97
N GLN A 656 40.75 -40.16 12.40
CA GLN A 656 41.83 -39.52 11.65
C GLN A 656 41.46 -39.14 10.19
N GLY A 657 40.32 -39.61 9.71
CA GLY A 657 39.93 -39.43 8.31
C GLY A 657 40.68 -40.36 7.35
N VAL A 658 40.15 -40.43 6.14
CA VAL A 658 40.74 -41.12 4.99
C VAL A 658 41.53 -40.13 4.13
N ILE A 659 42.35 -40.61 3.19
CA ILE A 659 42.94 -39.71 2.19
C ILE A 659 41.82 -39.25 1.26
N GLY A 660 41.60 -37.94 1.17
CA GLY A 660 40.61 -37.32 0.27
C GLY A 660 41.25 -36.56 -0.90
N PHE A 661 42.49 -36.09 -0.74
CA PHE A 661 43.28 -35.43 -1.77
C PHE A 661 44.76 -35.76 -1.59
N LYS A 662 45.45 -36.17 -2.66
CA LYS A 662 46.89 -36.49 -2.58
C LYS A 662 47.72 -35.21 -2.76
N THR A 663 48.11 -34.60 -1.65
CA THR A 663 48.98 -33.42 -1.61
C THR A 663 50.41 -33.72 -2.07
N GLY A 664 51.16 -32.68 -2.43
CA GLY A 664 52.57 -32.79 -2.82
C GLY A 664 53.05 -31.59 -3.65
N LYS A 665 54.34 -31.57 -4.03
CA LYS A 665 54.98 -30.42 -4.71
C LYS A 665 54.21 -29.90 -5.94
N LYS A 666 53.58 -30.79 -6.71
CA LYS A 666 52.84 -30.43 -7.94
C LYS A 666 51.54 -29.66 -7.67
N VAL A 667 50.79 -30.07 -6.65
CA VAL A 667 49.41 -29.59 -6.40
C VAL A 667 49.29 -28.72 -5.16
N GLY A 668 50.32 -28.74 -4.31
CA GLY A 668 50.35 -28.04 -3.05
C GLY A 668 49.54 -28.72 -1.97
N GLU A 669 49.18 -27.91 -0.98
CA GLU A 669 48.31 -28.26 0.13
C GLU A 669 46.84 -28.10 -0.26
N LEU A 670 45.92 -28.77 0.45
CA LEU A 670 44.49 -28.58 0.21
C LEU A 670 44.05 -27.21 0.72
N VAL A 671 43.28 -26.49 -0.09
CA VAL A 671 42.71 -25.17 0.23
C VAL A 671 41.21 -25.26 0.48
N ALA A 672 40.47 -25.98 -0.38
CA ALA A 672 39.02 -26.10 -0.26
C ALA A 672 38.53 -27.52 -0.63
N MET A 673 37.46 -27.95 0.02
CA MET A 673 36.70 -29.16 -0.28
C MET A 673 35.21 -28.79 -0.30
N LEU A 674 34.64 -28.69 -1.50
CA LEU A 674 33.30 -28.12 -1.70
C LEU A 674 32.33 -29.19 -2.23
N PRO A 675 31.08 -29.26 -1.73
CA PRO A 675 30.04 -30.06 -2.37
C PRO A 675 29.65 -29.44 -3.71
N THR A 676 29.34 -30.26 -4.71
CA THR A 676 28.89 -29.85 -6.04
C THR A 676 28.14 -30.99 -6.73
N ASP A 677 27.09 -30.66 -7.47
CA ASP A 677 26.33 -31.55 -8.36
C ASP A 677 27.06 -31.79 -9.69
N GLY A 678 27.86 -30.81 -10.12
CA GLY A 678 28.79 -30.88 -11.24
C GLY A 678 28.38 -30.05 -12.45
N ASP A 679 27.21 -29.42 -12.42
CA ASP A 679 26.67 -28.51 -13.43
C ASP A 679 26.88 -27.03 -13.09
N GLU A 680 27.40 -26.72 -11.91
CA GLU A 680 27.73 -25.37 -11.45
C GLU A 680 29.05 -24.85 -12.04
N ASP A 681 29.40 -23.60 -11.71
CA ASP A 681 30.72 -23.04 -11.95
C ASP A 681 31.54 -22.98 -10.64
N LEU A 682 32.86 -23.09 -10.74
CA LEU A 682 33.82 -22.89 -9.66
C LEU A 682 34.48 -21.53 -9.83
N LEU A 683 34.35 -20.68 -8.81
CA LEU A 683 35.10 -19.44 -8.69
C LEU A 683 36.34 -19.68 -7.83
N VAL A 684 37.53 -19.46 -8.39
CA VAL A 684 38.83 -19.63 -7.70
C VAL A 684 39.53 -18.29 -7.61
N LEU A 685 40.01 -17.94 -6.42
CA LEU A 685 40.73 -16.70 -6.12
C LEU A 685 42.17 -17.01 -5.69
N SER A 686 43.14 -16.34 -6.30
CA SER A 686 44.56 -16.38 -5.87
C SER A 686 44.88 -15.33 -4.82
N LYS A 687 45.95 -15.54 -4.05
CA LYS A 687 46.44 -14.61 -3.03
C LYS A 687 46.80 -13.25 -3.61
N ARG A 688 47.32 -13.20 -4.84
CA ARG A 688 47.60 -11.95 -5.56
C ARG A 688 46.36 -11.30 -6.21
N GLY A 689 45.16 -11.80 -5.94
CA GLY A 689 43.90 -11.19 -6.35
C GLY A 689 43.50 -11.48 -7.79
N GLN A 690 43.92 -12.61 -8.36
CA GLN A 690 43.39 -13.09 -9.64
C GLN A 690 42.21 -14.03 -9.39
N ALA A 691 41.08 -13.83 -10.06
CA ALA A 691 39.91 -14.70 -9.96
C ALA A 691 39.56 -15.34 -11.30
N ILE A 692 39.21 -16.62 -11.29
CA ILE A 692 38.72 -17.34 -12.48
C ILE A 692 37.42 -18.08 -12.15
N ARG A 693 36.42 -17.95 -13.01
CA ARG A 693 35.17 -18.72 -12.98
C ARG A 693 35.29 -19.81 -14.05
N ILE A 694 35.20 -21.09 -13.68
CA ILE A 694 35.32 -22.22 -14.60
C ILE A 694 34.15 -23.18 -14.43
N PRO A 695 33.59 -23.78 -15.51
CA PRO A 695 32.57 -24.81 -15.37
C PRO A 695 33.09 -26.01 -14.59
N VAL A 696 32.36 -26.43 -13.55
CA VAL A 696 32.73 -27.60 -12.74
C VAL A 696 32.75 -28.87 -13.59
N ALA A 697 31.89 -28.94 -14.61
CA ALA A 697 31.84 -30.04 -15.58
C ALA A 697 33.19 -30.33 -16.26
N GLU A 698 34.07 -29.33 -16.44
CA GLU A 698 35.40 -29.50 -17.02
C GLU A 698 36.42 -30.14 -16.06
N ILE A 699 36.11 -30.19 -14.76
CA ILE A 699 37.00 -30.70 -13.74
C ILE A 699 36.90 -32.22 -13.69
N ARG A 700 38.01 -32.92 -13.85
CA ARG A 700 38.03 -34.38 -13.94
C ARG A 700 37.45 -35.05 -12.67
N VAL A 701 36.56 -36.03 -12.88
CA VAL A 701 36.15 -36.99 -11.85
C VAL A 701 37.23 -38.04 -11.69
N SER A 702 37.71 -38.24 -10.47
CA SER A 702 38.72 -39.26 -10.15
C SER A 702 38.63 -39.72 -8.71
N SER A 703 39.27 -40.86 -8.41
CA SER A 703 39.25 -41.43 -7.06
C SER A 703 39.95 -40.55 -6.04
N ARG A 704 39.64 -40.79 -4.75
CA ARG A 704 40.15 -39.98 -3.62
C ARG A 704 41.66 -39.72 -3.63
N ALA A 705 42.48 -40.76 -3.87
CA ALA A 705 43.93 -40.70 -3.72
C ALA A 705 44.68 -40.16 -4.96
N THR A 706 44.11 -39.19 -5.67
CA THR A 706 44.66 -38.60 -6.89
C THR A 706 44.86 -37.09 -6.77
N ALA A 707 45.67 -36.51 -7.68
CA ALA A 707 46.10 -35.11 -7.63
C ALA A 707 45.24 -34.15 -8.49
N GLY A 708 44.39 -34.68 -9.38
CA GLY A 708 43.48 -33.88 -10.21
C GLY A 708 44.11 -33.21 -11.44
N VAL A 709 43.38 -32.24 -12.01
CA VAL A 709 43.73 -31.47 -13.21
C VAL A 709 43.98 -30.00 -12.87
N LYS A 710 44.65 -29.27 -13.77
CA LYS A 710 44.91 -27.84 -13.58
C LYS A 710 43.63 -27.03 -13.77
N LEU A 711 43.29 -26.21 -12.78
CA LEU A 711 42.14 -25.31 -12.75
C LEU A 711 42.51 -23.88 -13.17
N MET A 712 43.61 -23.37 -12.63
CA MET A 712 44.06 -21.99 -12.82
C MET A 712 45.56 -21.95 -13.10
N ASN A 713 46.00 -21.07 -13.99
CA ASN A 713 47.41 -20.78 -14.19
C ASN A 713 47.85 -19.66 -13.26
N LEU A 714 48.62 -20.01 -12.23
CA LEU A 714 49.13 -19.07 -11.22
C LEU A 714 50.46 -18.47 -11.67
N ALA A 715 50.68 -17.20 -11.31
CA ALA A 715 51.99 -16.57 -11.48
C ALA A 715 53.04 -17.22 -10.56
N GLU A 716 54.31 -17.01 -10.86
CA GLU A 716 55.39 -17.55 -10.03
C GLU A 716 55.32 -16.99 -8.59
N GLY A 717 55.30 -17.91 -7.62
CA GLY A 717 55.13 -17.60 -6.20
C GLY A 717 53.70 -17.26 -5.76
N ASP A 718 52.70 -17.34 -6.64
CA ASP A 718 51.28 -17.18 -6.28
C ASP A 718 50.63 -18.52 -5.91
N GLU A 719 49.58 -18.47 -5.09
CA GLU A 719 48.82 -19.64 -4.63
C GLU A 719 47.33 -19.33 -4.60
N VAL A 720 46.51 -20.38 -4.67
CA VAL A 720 45.06 -20.27 -4.44
C VAL A 720 44.81 -19.89 -2.99
N ALA A 721 44.01 -18.84 -2.78
CA ALA A 721 43.56 -18.40 -1.47
C ALA A 721 42.21 -19.00 -1.08
N SER A 722 41.27 -19.06 -2.03
CA SER A 722 39.89 -19.48 -1.77
C SER A 722 39.23 -19.99 -3.04
N ALA A 723 38.22 -20.83 -2.88
CA ALA A 723 37.37 -21.28 -3.97
C ALA A 723 35.93 -21.41 -3.46
N PHE A 724 34.96 -21.18 -4.35
CA PHE A 724 33.54 -21.24 -4.06
C PHE A 724 32.77 -21.80 -5.26
N VAL A 725 31.78 -22.65 -5.02
CA VAL A 725 30.88 -23.18 -6.06
C VAL A 725 29.72 -22.21 -6.24
N VAL A 726 29.39 -21.90 -7.49
CA VAL A 726 28.39 -20.90 -7.88
C VAL A 726 27.44 -21.55 -8.85
N GLU A 727 26.14 -21.57 -8.53
CA GLU A 727 25.12 -22.06 -9.45
C GLU A 727 25.24 -21.37 -10.82
N ARG A 728 25.03 -22.15 -11.89
CA ARG A 728 25.10 -21.61 -13.23
C ARG A 728 23.88 -20.74 -13.51
N GLU A 729 24.11 -19.53 -14.02
CA GLU A 729 23.05 -18.73 -14.62
C GLU A 729 22.59 -19.47 -15.89
N GLY A 730 21.27 -19.72 -15.99
CA GLY A 730 20.64 -20.39 -17.13
C GLY A 730 20.68 -19.58 -18.42
#